data_AF-R5MCE4-F1
#
_entry.id   AF-R5MCE4-F1
#
_cell.length_a   1.000
_cell.length_b   1.000
_cell.length_c   1.000
_cell.angle_alpha   90.00
_cell.angle_beta   90.00
_cell.angle_gamma   90.00
#
_symmetry.space_group_name_H-M   'P 1'
#
loop_
_entity.id
_entity.type
_entity.pdbx_description
1 polymer ?
#
loop_
_entity_poly.entity_id
_entity_poly.type
_entity_poly.pdbx_seq_one_letter_code
_entity_poly.pdbx_strand_id
1 'polypeptide(L)'
;MQKYYIESLKNISTKEQLDNLKKTLPEEYIDKTNDEFQNGLEFIKSKSYEGYSDKENLAKDKLVMLLDVLDFEVVRGKTNRFVIQTMGSAFSSRELEHYKEVPQEKIIEMPTSLIEIMAIIQQMPETEEIKEIKDYLITHLDEIRQNTKDIDYSHFNPENLNLSLDNLYDLTAGKISYKEAKELYLNSMYLVKAKLRSFYSVNLLNQILGNNPKYHNALQSILDNSLGIEPVIMARSGNHALKVSDTVALYLPKNYQSLYDYVSNLQVQDMYNLFTKPTDAFNTLFTKYISDKELKPQSKEEWYANGLIDAIDLESLNLKTNFSQSQREKIVNALVSHNFMDYYEKVKTLSDDGSIATSMFASLIANRKEFTNDQSIILDQLKDYIGYNNLKEYNLPLRKLQRTAYVNTNKILAKKNFATAVMPTGSGKSFLALSEMLDRKDAKMLYIAPNDIILNQIEDYIYEFFGYTDYHTLFPNLTLTTYQDLKDKKTNKLKDKYNDQYAFIILDELHRSGAPEWSKFVNELMANQDKENIKVLGLTATPERDRDDKDMAVYWARYFGYSDEEIELNKHLAINETLESAIKAGLLPNPKFINCLYSYKSDGTLDEMYERISMLDDGEKKAKAFSKYEQLCRSVEQSQGIEKILGDNLSQDGKYVVFLPVGRKKDGTYYNSEDGSKISRQQAVLIMEDYTILIRQYLYSNEYMKIHGDKLLSIYEKITKKQELSKYVVFLPVRRKKDGSYYNSEDGSKVSKQQAVLIMEDYTILIRQYLYSNEYMKIHGDKLLSIYNKIIAKQELSSEDKDFLNKEQDNIMLLDMVKIKHKPAVLNTFNSTIVSVIARHQDWEKLDKKTLKIRIEAKTSDMVDTNSLLSYYSNSKNVIY
;
A
#
# COMPACT_ATOMS: atom_id res chain seq x y z
N MET A 1 -6.67 16.65 15.58
CA MET A 1 -7.91 17.08 14.88
C MET A 1 -9.16 16.42 15.49
N GLN A 2 -9.24 15.09 15.56
CA GLN A 2 -10.37 14.38 16.18
C GLN A 2 -10.70 14.84 17.61
N LYS A 3 -9.69 14.97 18.49
CA LYS A 3 -9.86 15.43 19.87
C LYS A 3 -10.54 16.80 19.97
N TYR A 4 -10.19 17.74 19.07
CA TYR A 4 -10.83 19.06 18.97
C TYR A 4 -12.33 18.93 18.70
N TYR A 5 -12.73 18.15 17.70
CA TYR A 5 -14.13 17.94 17.37
C TYR A 5 -14.92 17.22 18.45
N ILE A 6 -14.34 16.20 19.11
CA ILE A 6 -14.97 15.51 20.24
C ILE A 6 -15.23 16.48 21.39
N GLU A 7 -14.25 17.33 21.72
CA GLU A 7 -14.39 18.35 22.77
C GLU A 7 -15.38 19.45 22.36
N SER A 8 -15.35 19.92 21.12
CA SER A 8 -16.33 20.91 20.60
C SER A 8 -17.76 20.36 20.60
N LEU A 9 -17.97 19.10 20.20
CA LEU A 9 -19.29 18.44 20.21
C LEU A 9 -19.90 18.32 21.60
N LYS A 10 -19.06 18.07 22.62
CA LYS A 10 -19.49 18.05 24.02
C LYS A 10 -20.00 19.42 24.49
N ASN A 11 -19.39 20.49 24.00
CA ASN A 11 -19.65 21.86 24.45
C ASN A 11 -20.74 22.60 23.66
N ILE A 12 -21.16 22.08 22.50
CA ILE A 12 -22.26 22.65 21.71
C ILE A 12 -23.57 22.58 22.50
N SER A 13 -24.38 23.63 22.50
CA SER A 13 -25.70 23.66 23.13
C SER A 13 -26.84 24.02 22.19
N THR A 14 -26.53 24.50 20.97
CA THR A 14 -27.52 24.88 19.96
C THR A 14 -27.25 24.23 18.60
N LYS A 15 -28.29 24.14 17.76
CA LYS A 15 -28.17 23.63 16.38
C LYS A 15 -27.30 24.52 15.50
N GLU A 16 -27.36 25.84 15.69
CA GLU A 16 -26.50 26.79 14.97
C GLU A 16 -25.01 26.58 15.27
N GLN A 17 -24.65 26.32 16.54
CA GLN A 17 -23.27 25.99 16.90
C GLN A 17 -22.81 24.66 16.28
N LEU A 18 -23.70 23.66 16.24
CA LEU A 18 -23.43 22.41 15.56
C LEU A 18 -23.23 22.60 14.06
N ASP A 19 -24.09 23.39 13.41
CA ASP A 19 -24.02 23.66 11.97
C ASP A 19 -22.77 24.49 11.61
N ASN A 20 -22.33 25.38 12.50
CA ASN A 20 -21.06 26.09 12.36
C ASN A 20 -19.86 25.15 12.51
N LEU A 21 -19.90 24.19 13.45
CA LEU A 21 -18.87 23.15 13.54
C LEU A 21 -18.90 22.18 12.35
N LYS A 22 -20.09 21.86 11.81
CA LYS A 22 -20.22 21.05 10.59
C LYS A 22 -19.54 21.71 9.40
N LYS A 23 -19.58 23.05 9.30
CA LYS A 23 -18.87 23.79 8.24
C LYS A 23 -17.35 23.69 8.33
N THR A 24 -16.79 23.26 9.46
CA THR A 24 -15.35 23.08 9.62
C THR A 24 -14.90 21.64 9.38
N LEU A 25 -15.82 20.67 9.34
CA LEU A 25 -15.51 19.28 8.99
C LEU A 25 -14.77 19.20 7.64
N PRO A 26 -13.88 18.21 7.44
CA PRO A 26 -13.24 18.00 6.14
C PRO A 26 -14.30 17.95 5.02
N GLU A 27 -14.05 18.64 3.90
CA GLU A 27 -15.01 18.79 2.80
C GLU A 27 -15.38 17.47 2.10
N GLU A 28 -14.72 16.37 2.44
CA GLU A 28 -15.05 14.99 2.01
C GLU A 28 -16.51 14.57 2.34
N TYR A 29 -17.19 15.31 3.23
CA TYR A 29 -18.55 15.04 3.71
C TYR A 29 -19.62 15.89 3.00
N ILE A 30 -19.21 16.96 2.32
CA ILE A 30 -20.07 17.91 1.59
C ILE A 30 -19.28 18.30 0.34
N ASP A 31 -19.12 17.39 -0.62
CA ASP A 31 -18.29 17.64 -1.79
C ASP A 31 -18.90 18.76 -2.66
N LYS A 32 -18.44 20.00 -2.43
CA LYS A 32 -18.76 21.19 -3.21
C LYS A 32 -17.86 21.32 -4.44
N THR A 33 -16.87 20.43 -4.57
CA THR A 33 -15.92 20.36 -5.69
C THR A 33 -16.34 19.32 -6.74
N ASN A 34 -17.61 18.89 -6.70
CA ASN A 34 -18.20 17.95 -7.65
C ASN A 34 -17.97 18.32 -9.11
N ASP A 35 -17.79 19.61 -9.43
CA ASP A 35 -17.53 20.09 -10.78
C ASP A 35 -16.05 19.95 -11.20
N GLU A 36 -15.12 19.87 -10.25
CA GLU A 36 -13.67 19.83 -10.48
C GLU A 36 -13.07 18.41 -10.45
N PHE A 37 -13.60 17.49 -9.62
CA PHE A 37 -13.06 16.14 -9.43
C PHE A 37 -13.97 15.02 -9.98
N GLN A 38 -13.38 13.94 -10.50
CA GLN A 38 -14.13 12.80 -11.06
C GLN A 38 -14.92 12.09 -9.95
N ASN A 39 -16.22 12.29 -9.89
CA ASN A 39 -17.05 11.70 -8.84
C ASN A 39 -17.83 10.49 -9.33
N GLY A 40 -17.74 9.40 -8.56
CA GLY A 40 -18.54 8.18 -8.72
C GLY A 40 -19.24 7.69 -7.45
N LEU A 41 -19.05 8.40 -6.32
CA LEU A 41 -19.61 8.03 -5.01
C LEU A 41 -20.65 9.05 -4.57
N GLU A 42 -21.90 8.61 -4.42
CA GLU A 42 -22.94 9.38 -3.74
C GLU A 42 -23.10 8.85 -2.31
N PHE A 43 -22.80 9.69 -1.33
CA PHE A 43 -23.02 9.34 0.07
C PHE A 43 -24.48 9.54 0.48
N ILE A 44 -25.05 8.56 1.18
CA ILE A 44 -26.42 8.64 1.70
C ILE A 44 -26.47 9.69 2.83
N LYS A 45 -27.41 10.63 2.74
CA LYS A 45 -27.59 11.74 3.70
C LYS A 45 -28.46 11.31 4.89
N SER A 46 -28.14 11.77 6.10
CA SER A 46 -29.00 11.62 7.29
C SER A 46 -30.26 12.50 7.18
N LYS A 47 -31.43 12.00 7.62
CA LYS A 47 -32.69 12.76 7.68
C LYS A 47 -32.97 13.34 9.07
N SER A 48 -33.74 14.43 9.12
CA SER A 48 -34.36 14.95 10.35
C SER A 48 -35.64 14.18 10.64
N TYR A 49 -35.97 13.99 11.93
CA TYR A 49 -37.21 13.34 12.37
C TYR A 49 -38.11 14.39 13.03
N GLU A 50 -39.39 14.39 12.67
CA GLU A 50 -40.35 15.39 13.16
C GLU A 50 -40.77 15.12 14.61
N GLY A 51 -40.71 13.87 15.07
CA GLY A 51 -41.12 13.47 16.42
C GLY A 51 -40.13 13.76 17.56
N TYR A 52 -39.02 14.47 17.29
CA TYR A 52 -37.96 14.77 18.27
C TYR A 52 -37.96 16.25 18.61
N SER A 53 -37.81 16.60 19.89
CA SER A 53 -37.59 18.00 20.29
C SER A 53 -36.28 18.53 19.70
N ASP A 54 -36.12 19.86 19.60
CA ASP A 54 -34.89 20.48 19.09
C ASP A 54 -33.63 20.00 19.84
N LYS A 55 -33.75 19.77 21.16
CA LYS A 55 -32.65 19.27 21.99
C LYS A 55 -32.30 17.80 21.68
N GLU A 56 -33.28 16.97 21.41
CA GLU A 56 -33.08 15.56 21.07
C GLU A 56 -32.59 15.40 19.63
N ASN A 57 -33.15 16.16 18.68
CA ASN A 57 -32.62 16.27 17.33
C ASN A 57 -31.18 16.78 17.33
N LEU A 58 -30.85 17.75 18.20
CA LEU A 58 -29.47 18.21 18.39
C LEU A 58 -28.56 17.10 18.96
N ALA A 59 -29.02 16.33 19.95
CA ALA A 59 -28.25 15.22 20.52
C ALA A 59 -27.98 14.12 19.49
N LYS A 60 -28.99 13.77 18.68
CA LYS A 60 -28.87 12.86 17.55
C LYS A 60 -27.90 13.41 16.50
N ASP A 61 -28.06 14.66 16.08
CA ASP A 61 -27.19 15.30 15.08
C ASP A 61 -25.73 15.39 15.58
N LYS A 62 -25.51 15.58 16.89
CA LYS A 62 -24.18 15.48 17.51
C LYS A 62 -23.61 14.06 17.49
N LEU A 63 -24.44 13.04 17.70
CA LEU A 63 -24.02 11.63 17.70
C LEU A 63 -23.64 11.18 16.29
N VAL A 64 -24.44 11.55 15.29
CA VAL A 64 -24.13 11.40 13.86
C VAL A 64 -22.79 12.07 13.54
N MET A 65 -22.63 13.33 13.94
CA MET A 65 -21.39 14.07 13.72
C MET A 65 -20.19 13.51 14.49
N LEU A 66 -20.40 12.94 15.67
CA LEU A 66 -19.36 12.24 16.42
C LEU A 66 -18.88 11.02 15.64
N LEU A 67 -19.81 10.18 15.17
CA LEU A 67 -19.52 9.00 14.36
C LEU A 67 -18.80 9.36 13.05
N ASP A 68 -19.11 10.51 12.43
CA ASP A 68 -18.39 11.03 11.26
C ASP A 68 -16.95 11.48 11.54
N VAL A 69 -16.61 11.83 12.80
CA VAL A 69 -15.27 12.33 13.16
C VAL A 69 -14.38 11.25 13.81
N LEU A 70 -14.96 10.11 14.19
CA LEU A 70 -14.17 8.98 14.71
C LEU A 70 -13.26 8.42 13.60
N ASP A 71 -11.99 8.21 13.94
CA ASP A 71 -10.93 7.69 13.06
C ASP A 71 -10.80 6.16 13.17
N PHE A 72 -11.68 5.53 13.94
CA PHE A 72 -11.80 4.09 14.08
C PHE A 72 -13.24 3.65 13.84
N GLU A 73 -13.39 2.38 13.43
CA GLU A 73 -14.69 1.75 13.27
C GLU A 73 -15.28 1.41 14.65
N VAL A 74 -16.44 1.97 14.96
CA VAL A 74 -17.21 1.64 16.17
C VAL A 74 -17.68 0.19 16.12
N VAL A 75 -17.96 -0.33 14.93
CA VAL A 75 -18.28 -1.74 14.67
C VAL A 75 -17.27 -2.28 13.67
N ARG A 76 -16.45 -3.24 14.11
CA ARG A 76 -15.39 -3.83 13.28
C ARG A 76 -15.94 -4.38 11.96
N GLY A 77 -15.35 -3.97 10.84
CA GLY A 77 -15.75 -4.37 9.49
C GLY A 77 -16.96 -3.62 8.93
N LYS A 78 -17.44 -2.58 9.63
CA LYS A 78 -18.56 -1.73 9.21
C LYS A 78 -18.17 -0.27 9.35
N THR A 79 -18.54 0.54 8.37
CA THR A 79 -18.28 1.98 8.44
C THR A 79 -19.15 2.61 9.53
N ASN A 80 -18.65 3.65 10.20
CA ASN A 80 -19.43 4.40 11.21
C ASN A 80 -20.73 4.98 10.64
N ARG A 81 -20.79 5.19 9.33
CA ARG A 81 -22.00 5.66 8.63
C ARG A 81 -23.04 4.56 8.39
N PHE A 82 -22.62 3.33 8.14
CA PHE A 82 -23.54 2.19 8.14
C PHE A 82 -24.24 2.06 9.51
N VAL A 83 -23.49 2.30 10.61
CA VAL A 83 -24.06 2.38 11.96
C VAL A 83 -25.12 3.49 12.03
N ILE A 84 -24.84 4.69 11.50
CA ILE A 84 -25.82 5.80 11.43
C ILE A 84 -27.11 5.39 10.69
N GLN A 85 -26.99 4.72 9.54
CA GLN A 85 -28.14 4.27 8.75
C GLN A 85 -29.01 3.27 9.51
N THR A 86 -28.40 2.27 10.14
CA THR A 86 -29.13 1.25 10.93
C THR A 86 -29.79 1.84 12.18
N MET A 87 -29.21 2.89 12.78
CA MET A 87 -29.84 3.62 13.89
C MET A 87 -31.05 4.44 13.45
N GLY A 88 -31.17 4.81 12.16
CA GLY A 88 -32.29 5.59 11.64
C GLY A 88 -33.65 4.95 11.92
N SER A 89 -33.75 3.63 11.81
CA SER A 89 -34.96 2.86 12.15
C SER A 89 -35.29 2.90 13.64
N ALA A 90 -34.26 2.94 14.50
CA ALA A 90 -34.42 3.10 15.94
C ALA A 90 -34.82 4.52 16.33
N PHE A 91 -34.43 5.54 15.55
CA PHE A 91 -34.87 6.91 15.79
C PHE A 91 -36.31 7.17 15.33
N SER A 92 -36.77 6.52 14.25
CA SER A 92 -38.17 6.66 13.76
C SER A 92 -39.23 6.09 14.69
N SER A 93 -38.88 5.20 15.64
CA SER A 93 -39.86 4.58 16.55
C SER A 93 -40.57 5.58 17.46
N ARG A 94 -39.95 6.72 17.75
CA ARG A 94 -40.53 7.77 18.61
C ARG A 94 -41.47 8.73 17.90
N GLU A 95 -41.48 8.75 16.57
CA GLU A 95 -42.53 9.45 15.81
C GLU A 95 -43.90 8.82 16.10
N LEU A 96 -43.97 7.51 16.37
CA LEU A 96 -45.20 6.83 16.82
C LEU A 96 -45.67 7.31 18.21
N GLU A 97 -44.77 7.66 19.12
CA GLU A 97 -45.11 8.25 20.44
C GLU A 97 -45.57 9.72 20.32
N HIS A 98 -44.99 10.49 19.37
CA HIS A 98 -45.25 11.92 19.21
C HIS A 98 -46.67 12.25 18.70
N TYR A 99 -47.30 11.37 17.92
CA TYR A 99 -48.68 11.55 17.44
C TYR A 99 -49.76 11.30 18.53
N LYS A 100 -49.34 11.24 19.80
CA LYS A 100 -50.10 10.93 21.03
C LYS A 100 -50.48 9.45 21.11
N GLU A 101 -50.14 8.83 22.25
CA GLU A 101 -50.47 7.45 22.59
C GLU A 101 -51.94 7.17 22.30
N VAL A 102 -52.19 6.26 21.35
CA VAL A 102 -53.46 5.53 21.32
C VAL A 102 -53.44 4.70 22.60
N PRO A 103 -54.35 4.93 23.57
CA PRO A 103 -54.43 4.10 24.77
C PRO A 103 -54.44 2.64 24.35
N GLN A 104 -53.68 1.77 25.01
CA GLN A 104 -53.55 0.37 24.59
C GLN A 104 -54.93 -0.32 24.47
N GLU A 105 -55.88 0.05 25.34
CA GLU A 105 -57.28 -0.39 25.28
C GLU A 105 -58.07 0.07 24.02
N LYS A 106 -57.56 1.04 23.27
CA LYS A 106 -58.12 1.50 21.98
C LYS A 106 -57.39 0.92 20.77
N ILE A 107 -56.29 0.18 20.98
CA ILE A 107 -55.59 -0.54 19.91
C ILE A 107 -56.34 -1.86 19.69
N ILE A 108 -56.97 -1.97 18.53
CA ILE A 108 -57.63 -3.21 18.12
C ILE A 108 -56.63 -4.03 17.31
N GLU A 109 -56.26 -5.20 17.83
CA GLU A 109 -55.54 -6.19 17.02
C GLU A 109 -56.47 -6.70 15.92
N MET A 110 -56.00 -6.61 14.68
CA MET A 110 -56.72 -6.97 13.47
C MET A 110 -55.96 -8.07 12.76
N PRO A 111 -56.63 -9.15 12.31
CA PRO A 111 -56.03 -10.11 11.40
C PRO A 111 -55.48 -9.38 10.16
N THR A 112 -54.30 -9.80 9.70
CA THR A 112 -53.65 -9.25 8.50
C THR A 112 -54.59 -9.28 7.30
N SER A 113 -55.34 -10.37 7.12
CA SER A 113 -56.28 -10.50 6.00
C SER A 113 -57.45 -9.50 6.08
N LEU A 114 -57.86 -9.07 7.27
CA LEU A 114 -58.90 -8.04 7.42
C LEU A 114 -58.34 -6.64 7.10
N ILE A 115 -57.08 -6.38 7.44
CA ILE A 115 -56.38 -5.14 7.04
C ILE A 115 -56.25 -5.08 5.51
N GLU A 116 -55.91 -6.20 4.86
CA GLU A 116 -55.83 -6.29 3.40
C GLU A 116 -57.18 -6.00 2.73
N ILE A 117 -58.29 -6.54 3.26
CA ILE A 117 -59.66 -6.24 2.80
C ILE A 117 -59.95 -4.74 2.88
N MET A 118 -59.68 -4.11 4.03
CA MET A 118 -59.92 -2.67 4.20
C MET A 118 -59.07 -1.84 3.23
N ALA A 119 -57.83 -2.25 3.00
CA ALA A 119 -56.92 -1.56 2.10
C ALA A 119 -57.34 -1.65 0.62
N ILE A 120 -57.85 -2.78 0.14
CA ILE A 120 -58.35 -2.89 -1.24
C ILE A 120 -59.65 -2.11 -1.44
N ILE A 121 -60.53 -2.07 -0.44
CA ILE A 121 -61.76 -1.27 -0.48
C ILE A 121 -61.43 0.24 -0.51
N GLN A 122 -60.41 0.67 0.23
CA GLN A 122 -59.96 2.07 0.25
C GLN A 122 -59.39 2.54 -1.10
N GLN A 123 -59.00 1.63 -1.99
CA GLN A 123 -58.52 1.97 -3.33
C GLN A 123 -59.66 2.30 -4.30
N MET A 124 -60.90 1.96 -3.97
CA MET A 124 -62.05 2.14 -4.86
C MET A 124 -62.70 3.51 -4.73
N PRO A 125 -63.28 4.04 -5.82
CA PRO A 125 -64.19 5.17 -5.73
C PRO A 125 -65.42 4.81 -4.87
N GLU A 126 -65.96 5.79 -4.16
CA GLU A 126 -67.13 5.59 -3.31
C GLU A 126 -68.39 5.38 -4.19
N THR A 127 -68.96 4.18 -4.15
CA THR A 127 -70.31 3.87 -4.69
C THR A 127 -71.28 3.53 -3.56
N GLU A 128 -72.58 3.43 -3.83
CA GLU A 128 -73.56 3.03 -2.82
C GLU A 128 -73.22 1.65 -2.22
N GLU A 129 -72.85 0.68 -3.07
CA GLU A 129 -72.48 -0.68 -2.64
C GLU A 129 -71.16 -0.69 -1.86
N ILE A 130 -70.15 0.07 -2.29
CA ILE A 130 -68.87 0.18 -1.57
C ILE A 130 -69.08 0.81 -0.19
N LYS A 131 -69.93 1.82 -0.10
CA LYS A 131 -70.30 2.46 1.15
C LYS A 131 -71.03 1.49 2.08
N GLU A 132 -71.99 0.74 1.56
CA GLU A 132 -72.69 -0.31 2.33
C GLU A 132 -71.73 -1.38 2.84
N ILE A 133 -70.78 -1.84 2.01
CA ILE A 133 -69.76 -2.82 2.42
C ILE A 133 -68.89 -2.24 3.55
N LYS A 134 -68.45 -0.98 3.44
CA LYS A 134 -67.69 -0.29 4.50
C LYS A 134 -68.48 -0.21 5.80
N ASP A 135 -69.74 0.22 5.72
CA ASP A 135 -70.63 0.35 6.87
C ASP A 135 -70.88 -1.02 7.52
N TYR A 136 -71.03 -2.09 6.73
CA TYR A 136 -71.18 -3.45 7.23
C TYR A 136 -69.93 -3.94 7.98
N LEU A 137 -68.74 -3.77 7.39
CA LEU A 137 -67.46 -4.16 8.01
C LEU A 137 -67.20 -3.41 9.31
N ILE A 138 -67.52 -2.11 9.37
CA ILE A 138 -67.35 -1.30 10.58
C ILE A 138 -68.36 -1.71 11.67
N THR A 139 -69.62 -1.94 11.29
CA THR A 139 -70.68 -2.30 12.25
C THR A 139 -70.47 -3.67 12.87
N HIS A 140 -69.92 -4.64 12.12
CA HIS A 140 -69.71 -6.03 12.56
C HIS A 140 -68.23 -6.35 12.85
N LEU A 141 -67.40 -5.33 13.08
CA LEU A 141 -65.95 -5.46 13.18
C LEU A 141 -65.48 -6.50 14.20
N ASP A 142 -66.07 -6.49 15.40
CA ASP A 142 -65.67 -7.38 16.50
C ASP A 142 -65.97 -8.86 16.21
N GLU A 143 -67.06 -9.15 15.52
CA GLU A 143 -67.43 -10.51 15.10
C GLU A 143 -66.54 -10.98 13.95
N ILE A 144 -66.35 -10.11 12.95
CA ILE A 144 -65.54 -10.43 11.75
C ILE A 144 -64.09 -10.68 12.15
N ARG A 145 -63.48 -9.84 13.00
CA ARG A 145 -62.08 -10.00 13.39
C ARG A 145 -61.82 -11.30 14.15
N GLN A 146 -62.78 -11.78 14.95
CA GLN A 146 -62.62 -13.03 15.72
C GLN A 146 -62.70 -14.27 14.84
N ASN A 147 -63.43 -14.19 13.72
CA ASN A 147 -63.69 -15.31 12.82
C ASN A 147 -62.81 -15.30 11.56
N THR A 148 -62.09 -14.21 11.30
CA THR A 148 -61.19 -14.09 10.16
C THR A 148 -59.84 -14.75 10.45
N LYS A 149 -59.44 -15.71 9.61
CA LYS A 149 -58.11 -16.32 9.66
C LYS A 149 -57.19 -15.68 8.64
N ASP A 150 -55.93 -15.53 9.02
CA ASP A 150 -54.89 -15.03 8.12
C ASP A 150 -54.56 -16.04 7.02
N ILE A 151 -54.36 -15.51 5.82
CA ILE A 151 -53.99 -16.26 4.63
C ILE A 151 -52.47 -16.40 4.57
N ASP A 152 -51.98 -17.63 4.39
CA ASP A 152 -50.55 -17.89 4.25
C ASP A 152 -50.08 -17.60 2.83
N TYR A 153 -49.24 -16.57 2.70
CA TYR A 153 -48.62 -16.17 1.43
C TYR A 153 -47.15 -16.61 1.31
N SER A 154 -46.64 -17.44 2.22
CA SER A 154 -45.23 -17.87 2.26
C SER A 154 -44.77 -18.55 0.97
N HIS A 155 -45.67 -19.30 0.32
CA HIS A 155 -45.45 -19.92 -0.98
C HIS A 155 -45.26 -18.93 -2.14
N PHE A 156 -45.69 -17.68 -1.95
CA PHE A 156 -45.54 -16.58 -2.91
C PHE A 156 -44.51 -15.58 -2.40
N ASN A 157 -43.27 -16.04 -2.12
CA ASN A 157 -42.18 -15.15 -1.73
C ASN A 157 -41.22 -14.87 -2.91
N PRO A 158 -41.21 -13.64 -3.47
CA PRO A 158 -40.27 -13.24 -4.52
C PRO A 158 -38.79 -13.29 -4.12
N GLU A 159 -38.47 -13.41 -2.83
CA GLU A 159 -37.08 -13.59 -2.38
C GLU A 159 -36.52 -14.98 -2.69
N ASN A 160 -37.38 -15.97 -2.90
CA ASN A 160 -36.97 -17.34 -3.25
C ASN A 160 -36.60 -17.49 -4.74
N LEU A 161 -36.68 -16.42 -5.52
CA LEU A 161 -36.35 -16.44 -6.95
C LEU A 161 -34.84 -16.63 -7.15
N ASN A 162 -34.47 -17.41 -8.17
CA ASN A 162 -33.07 -17.51 -8.57
C ASN A 162 -32.65 -16.24 -9.33
N LEU A 163 -31.94 -15.33 -8.66
CA LEU A 163 -31.47 -14.06 -9.21
C LEU A 163 -29.98 -14.10 -9.59
N SER A 164 -29.43 -15.30 -9.80
CA SER A 164 -28.01 -15.42 -10.16
C SER A 164 -27.72 -14.87 -11.55
N LEU A 165 -26.46 -14.44 -11.76
CA LEU A 165 -25.95 -13.99 -13.06
C LEU A 165 -26.16 -15.05 -14.13
N ASP A 166 -25.88 -16.32 -13.81
CA ASP A 166 -26.08 -17.45 -14.73
C ASP A 166 -27.55 -17.55 -15.18
N ASN A 167 -28.47 -17.58 -14.22
CA ASN A 167 -29.89 -17.73 -14.52
C ASN A 167 -30.43 -16.54 -15.31
N LEU A 168 -30.10 -15.31 -14.91
CA LEU A 168 -30.58 -14.11 -15.60
C LEU A 168 -29.92 -13.93 -16.98
N TYR A 169 -28.67 -14.35 -17.16
CA TYR A 169 -28.05 -14.35 -18.49
C TYR A 169 -28.77 -15.32 -19.43
N ASP A 170 -28.97 -16.57 -18.99
CA ASP A 170 -29.58 -17.62 -19.79
C ASP A 170 -31.02 -17.25 -20.19
N LEU A 171 -31.76 -16.63 -19.26
CA LEU A 171 -33.13 -16.19 -19.50
C LEU A 171 -33.23 -14.96 -20.42
N THR A 172 -32.27 -14.05 -20.38
CA THR A 172 -32.30 -12.80 -21.17
C THR A 172 -31.50 -12.87 -22.47
N ALA A 173 -30.69 -13.92 -22.63
CA ALA A 173 -29.66 -14.03 -23.65
C ALA A 173 -28.74 -12.79 -23.71
N GLY A 174 -28.51 -12.12 -22.57
CA GLY A 174 -27.66 -10.93 -22.48
C GLY A 174 -28.19 -9.68 -23.21
N LYS A 175 -29.50 -9.62 -23.52
CA LYS A 175 -30.11 -8.50 -24.27
C LYS A 175 -30.33 -7.24 -23.43
N ILE A 176 -30.46 -7.38 -22.11
CA ILE A 176 -30.58 -6.27 -21.16
C ILE A 176 -29.62 -6.47 -20.00
N SER A 177 -29.33 -5.42 -19.23
CA SER A 177 -28.39 -5.48 -18.10
C SER A 177 -28.86 -6.42 -16.98
N TYR A 178 -27.93 -6.96 -16.19
CA TYR A 178 -28.25 -7.75 -14.99
C TYR A 178 -29.17 -6.99 -14.03
N LYS A 179 -28.86 -5.71 -13.75
CA LYS A 179 -29.70 -4.86 -12.90
C LYS A 179 -31.14 -4.76 -13.42
N GLU A 180 -31.31 -4.45 -14.71
CA GLU A 180 -32.64 -4.33 -15.33
C GLU A 180 -33.38 -5.68 -15.29
N ALA A 181 -32.71 -6.79 -15.57
CA ALA A 181 -33.31 -8.13 -15.52
C ALA A 181 -33.77 -8.51 -14.11
N LYS A 182 -32.93 -8.24 -13.11
CA LYS A 182 -33.22 -8.49 -11.69
C LYS A 182 -34.40 -7.65 -11.21
N GLU A 183 -34.38 -6.34 -11.45
CA GLU A 183 -35.47 -5.42 -11.09
C GLU A 183 -36.78 -5.82 -11.78
N LEU A 184 -36.73 -6.15 -13.08
CA LEU A 184 -37.89 -6.56 -13.85
C LEU A 184 -38.51 -7.84 -13.27
N TYR A 185 -37.70 -8.86 -12.98
CA TYR A 185 -38.21 -10.12 -12.44
C TYR A 185 -38.82 -9.95 -11.05
N LEU A 186 -38.07 -9.31 -10.16
CA LEU A 186 -38.47 -9.11 -8.77
C LEU A 186 -39.78 -8.31 -8.69
N ASN A 187 -39.84 -7.16 -9.37
CA ASN A 187 -41.02 -6.29 -9.35
C ASN A 187 -42.23 -6.95 -10.01
N SER A 188 -42.04 -7.75 -11.06
CA SER A 188 -43.12 -8.54 -11.67
C SER A 188 -43.73 -9.52 -10.66
N MET A 189 -42.89 -10.24 -9.92
CA MET A 189 -43.37 -11.24 -8.97
C MET A 189 -44.03 -10.60 -7.75
N TYR A 190 -43.55 -9.44 -7.29
CA TYR A 190 -44.28 -8.64 -6.30
C TYR A 190 -45.64 -8.17 -6.82
N LEU A 191 -45.76 -7.78 -8.09
CA LEU A 191 -47.04 -7.39 -8.68
C LEU A 191 -48.03 -8.58 -8.77
N VAL A 192 -47.55 -9.75 -9.17
CA VAL A 192 -48.33 -10.99 -9.19
C VAL A 192 -48.82 -11.34 -7.78
N LYS A 193 -47.94 -11.23 -6.78
CA LYS A 193 -48.29 -11.44 -5.37
C LYS A 193 -49.35 -10.45 -4.90
N ALA A 194 -49.22 -9.17 -5.24
CA ALA A 194 -50.22 -8.14 -4.92
C ALA A 194 -51.59 -8.46 -5.53
N LYS A 195 -51.64 -8.97 -6.77
CA LYS A 195 -52.89 -9.41 -7.40
C LYS A 195 -53.49 -10.66 -6.74
N LEU A 196 -52.66 -11.64 -6.39
CA LEU A 196 -53.10 -12.81 -5.61
C LEU A 196 -53.70 -12.39 -4.27
N ARG A 197 -53.04 -11.47 -3.54
CA ARG A 197 -53.55 -10.90 -2.28
C ARG A 197 -54.91 -10.23 -2.46
N SER A 198 -55.09 -9.45 -3.53
CA SER A 198 -56.40 -8.85 -3.85
C SER A 198 -57.45 -9.94 -4.10
N PHE A 199 -57.15 -10.95 -4.92
CA PHE A 199 -58.06 -12.06 -5.18
C PHE A 199 -58.51 -12.80 -3.92
N TYR A 200 -57.55 -13.17 -3.08
CA TYR A 200 -57.85 -13.86 -1.82
C TYR A 200 -58.65 -12.97 -0.84
N SER A 201 -58.33 -11.68 -0.79
CA SER A 201 -59.06 -10.70 0.02
C SER A 201 -60.50 -10.50 -0.47
N VAL A 202 -60.74 -10.40 -1.78
CA VAL A 202 -62.09 -10.30 -2.35
C VAL A 202 -62.92 -11.55 -2.08
N ASN A 203 -62.32 -12.74 -2.19
CA ASN A 203 -63.01 -13.99 -1.87
C ASN A 203 -63.40 -14.06 -0.38
N LEU A 204 -62.49 -13.69 0.50
CA LEU A 204 -62.76 -13.64 1.94
C LEU A 204 -63.84 -12.59 2.26
N LEU A 205 -63.78 -11.41 1.63
CA LEU A 205 -64.82 -10.38 1.74
C LEU A 205 -66.18 -10.91 1.26
N ASN A 206 -66.23 -11.64 0.15
CA ASN A 206 -67.47 -12.25 -0.34
C ASN A 206 -68.07 -13.24 0.68
N GLN A 207 -67.21 -14.05 1.32
CA GLN A 207 -67.62 -14.96 2.39
C GLN A 207 -68.17 -14.20 3.61
N ILE A 208 -67.50 -13.13 4.02
CA ILE A 208 -67.94 -12.24 5.12
C ILE A 208 -69.31 -11.62 4.80
N LEU A 209 -69.55 -11.23 3.55
CA LEU A 209 -70.83 -10.68 3.08
C LEU A 209 -71.90 -11.76 2.81
N GLY A 210 -71.64 -13.02 3.17
CA GLY A 210 -72.59 -14.13 3.02
C GLY A 210 -72.81 -14.58 1.58
N ASN A 211 -71.85 -14.34 0.68
CA ASN A 211 -71.95 -14.60 -0.76
C ASN A 211 -73.18 -13.95 -1.41
N ASN A 212 -73.54 -12.75 -0.95
CA ASN A 212 -74.74 -12.05 -1.42
C ASN A 212 -74.56 -11.56 -2.87
N PRO A 213 -75.40 -12.00 -3.83
CA PRO A 213 -75.28 -11.61 -5.23
C PRO A 213 -75.37 -10.11 -5.49
N LYS A 214 -75.98 -9.34 -4.57
CA LYS A 214 -76.03 -7.86 -4.63
C LYS A 214 -74.64 -7.26 -4.81
N TYR A 215 -73.63 -7.83 -4.15
CA TYR A 215 -72.27 -7.26 -4.14
C TYR A 215 -71.38 -7.80 -5.27
N HIS A 216 -71.85 -8.74 -6.11
CA HIS A 216 -71.00 -9.35 -7.15
C HIS A 216 -70.33 -8.32 -8.07
N ASN A 217 -71.07 -7.32 -8.55
CA ASN A 217 -70.50 -6.29 -9.44
C ASN A 217 -69.47 -5.42 -8.71
N ALA A 218 -69.72 -5.09 -7.45
CA ALA A 218 -68.79 -4.31 -6.63
C ALA A 218 -67.51 -5.11 -6.31
N LEU A 219 -67.65 -6.39 -5.96
CA LEU A 219 -66.55 -7.30 -5.69
C LEU A 219 -65.69 -7.55 -6.94
N GLN A 220 -66.31 -7.71 -8.11
CA GLN A 220 -65.61 -7.82 -9.38
C GLN A 220 -64.85 -6.51 -9.70
N SER A 221 -65.49 -5.36 -9.52
CA SER A 221 -64.83 -4.06 -9.69
C SER A 221 -63.62 -3.88 -8.75
N ILE A 222 -63.73 -4.32 -7.49
CA ILE A 222 -62.60 -4.34 -6.54
C ILE A 222 -61.48 -5.25 -7.08
N LEU A 223 -61.80 -6.46 -7.53
CA LEU A 223 -60.81 -7.41 -8.04
C LEU A 223 -60.04 -6.86 -9.25
N ASP A 224 -60.74 -6.22 -10.18
CA ASP A 224 -60.16 -5.71 -11.41
C ASP A 224 -59.24 -4.51 -11.14
N ASN A 225 -59.64 -3.61 -10.23
CA ASN A 225 -59.00 -2.30 -10.06
C ASN A 225 -58.10 -2.15 -8.82
N SER A 226 -58.11 -3.12 -7.89
CA SER A 226 -57.30 -3.04 -6.67
C SER A 226 -56.04 -3.91 -6.72
N LEU A 227 -55.10 -3.62 -5.81
CA LEU A 227 -53.90 -4.41 -5.53
C LEU A 227 -53.77 -4.62 -4.02
N GLY A 228 -53.44 -5.85 -3.59
CA GLY A 228 -53.09 -6.12 -2.19
C GLY A 228 -51.75 -5.48 -1.80
N ILE A 229 -51.56 -5.18 -0.52
CA ILE A 229 -50.43 -4.39 -0.04
C ILE A 229 -49.09 -5.11 -0.27
N GLU A 230 -48.19 -4.50 -1.04
CA GLU A 230 -46.81 -4.94 -1.22
C GLU A 230 -45.86 -3.73 -1.12
N PRO A 231 -45.27 -3.46 0.08
CA PRO A 231 -44.52 -2.23 0.33
C PRO A 231 -43.32 -2.02 -0.61
N VAL A 232 -42.74 -3.10 -1.14
CA VAL A 232 -41.59 -3.06 -2.05
C VAL A 232 -41.93 -2.33 -3.36
N ILE A 233 -43.17 -2.47 -3.84
CA ILE A 233 -43.61 -1.89 -5.12
C ILE A 233 -44.65 -0.79 -4.95
N MET A 234 -45.07 -0.44 -3.72
CA MET A 234 -46.13 0.54 -3.46
C MET A 234 -45.60 1.83 -2.83
N ALA A 235 -46.13 2.97 -3.28
CA ALA A 235 -45.87 4.29 -2.72
C ALA A 235 -47.17 5.08 -2.52
N ARG A 236 -47.20 5.95 -1.49
CA ARG A 236 -48.26 6.95 -1.34
C ARG A 236 -48.21 7.93 -2.52
N SER A 237 -49.37 8.41 -2.97
CA SER A 237 -49.48 9.25 -4.17
C SER A 237 -48.52 10.45 -4.15
N GLY A 238 -47.67 10.52 -5.19
CA GLY A 238 -46.55 11.46 -5.36
C GLY A 238 -45.96 11.36 -6.77
N ASN A 239 -44.80 11.99 -7.06
CA ASN A 239 -44.12 12.00 -8.38
C ASN A 239 -43.51 10.63 -8.79
N HIS A 240 -44.27 9.55 -8.69
CA HIS A 240 -43.85 8.19 -9.02
C HIS A 240 -44.52 7.67 -10.30
N ALA A 241 -43.91 6.66 -10.91
CA ALA A 241 -43.99 6.41 -12.35
C ALA A 241 -45.34 5.85 -12.85
N LEU A 242 -46.09 5.08 -12.07
CA LEU A 242 -47.40 4.53 -12.48
C LEU A 242 -48.46 4.69 -11.38
N LYS A 243 -49.56 5.40 -11.67
CA LYS A 243 -50.70 5.57 -10.75
C LYS A 243 -51.74 4.48 -11.02
N VAL A 244 -52.12 3.71 -9.99
CA VAL A 244 -53.10 2.61 -10.09
C VAL A 244 -54.46 3.03 -9.54
N SER A 245 -54.48 3.86 -8.50
CA SER A 245 -55.69 4.49 -7.96
C SER A 245 -55.38 5.90 -7.47
N ASP A 246 -56.38 6.60 -6.94
CA ASP A 246 -56.18 7.92 -6.32
C ASP A 246 -55.28 7.89 -5.07
N THR A 247 -55.16 6.72 -4.45
CA THR A 247 -54.45 6.53 -3.18
C THR A 247 -53.17 5.69 -3.33
N VAL A 248 -52.98 4.99 -4.45
CA VAL A 248 -51.86 4.05 -4.66
C VAL A 248 -51.12 4.32 -5.98
N ALA A 249 -49.80 4.44 -5.87
CA ALA A 249 -48.87 4.46 -6.99
C ALA A 249 -47.87 3.30 -6.87
N LEU A 250 -47.37 2.81 -8.00
CA LEU A 250 -46.36 1.77 -8.07
C LEU A 250 -44.96 2.36 -8.25
N TYR A 251 -43.99 1.78 -7.54
CA TYR A 251 -42.55 1.97 -7.74
C TYR A 251 -42.05 1.14 -8.95
N LEU A 252 -42.80 1.22 -10.05
CA LEU A 252 -42.52 0.55 -11.31
C LEU A 252 -42.31 1.62 -12.38
N PRO A 253 -41.13 1.70 -13.01
CA PRO A 253 -40.85 2.59 -14.13
C PRO A 253 -41.92 2.55 -15.24
N LYS A 254 -42.22 3.70 -15.88
CA LYS A 254 -43.29 3.82 -16.90
C LYS A 254 -43.11 2.90 -18.10
N ASN A 255 -41.87 2.58 -18.44
CA ASN A 255 -41.52 1.62 -19.49
C ASN A 255 -42.00 0.19 -19.19
N TYR A 256 -42.44 -0.13 -17.96
CA TYR A 256 -43.01 -1.44 -17.60
C TYR A 256 -44.54 -1.48 -17.66
N GLN A 257 -45.20 -0.53 -18.33
CA GLN A 257 -46.67 -0.51 -18.46
C GLN A 257 -47.24 -1.80 -19.08
N SER A 258 -46.64 -2.28 -20.18
CA SER A 258 -47.09 -3.49 -20.88
C SER A 258 -47.07 -4.74 -20.00
N LEU A 259 -46.10 -4.79 -19.08
CA LEU A 259 -46.01 -5.84 -18.06
C LEU A 259 -47.14 -5.72 -17.03
N TYR A 260 -47.40 -4.51 -16.53
CA TYR A 260 -48.51 -4.27 -15.60
C TYR A 260 -49.84 -4.69 -16.22
N ASP A 261 -50.09 -4.28 -17.46
CA ASP A 261 -51.32 -4.61 -18.19
C ASP A 261 -51.44 -6.13 -18.37
N TYR A 262 -50.34 -6.82 -18.67
CA TYR A 262 -50.36 -8.27 -18.78
C TYR A 262 -50.67 -8.95 -17.45
N VAL A 263 -49.93 -8.63 -16.39
CA VAL A 263 -50.11 -9.27 -15.07
C VAL A 263 -51.52 -9.00 -14.55
N SER A 264 -52.06 -7.81 -14.79
CA SER A 264 -53.41 -7.42 -14.36
C SER A 264 -54.52 -8.24 -15.04
N ASN A 265 -54.25 -8.83 -16.21
CA ASN A 265 -55.21 -9.64 -16.97
C ASN A 265 -55.00 -11.15 -16.81
N LEU A 266 -54.06 -11.58 -15.95
CA LEU A 266 -53.80 -13.01 -15.71
C LEU A 266 -54.94 -13.66 -14.91
N GLN A 267 -55.19 -14.95 -15.19
CA GLN A 267 -56.02 -15.76 -14.32
C GLN A 267 -55.22 -16.21 -13.10
N VAL A 268 -55.91 -16.49 -11.98
CA VAL A 268 -55.28 -16.89 -10.71
C VAL A 268 -54.40 -18.13 -10.86
N GLN A 269 -54.85 -19.10 -11.67
CA GLN A 269 -54.08 -20.32 -11.92
C GLN A 269 -52.76 -20.00 -12.66
N ASP A 270 -52.78 -19.05 -13.59
CA ASP A 270 -51.57 -18.61 -14.30
C ASP A 270 -50.64 -17.86 -13.35
N MET A 271 -51.17 -16.99 -12.48
CA MET A 271 -50.39 -16.33 -11.43
C MET A 271 -49.70 -17.32 -10.49
N TYR A 272 -50.41 -18.40 -10.10
CA TYR A 272 -49.83 -19.48 -9.30
C TYR A 272 -48.72 -20.23 -10.04
N ASN A 273 -48.92 -20.49 -11.34
CA ASN A 273 -47.91 -21.10 -12.20
C ASN A 273 -46.64 -20.25 -12.30
N LEU A 274 -46.75 -18.91 -12.19
CA LEU A 274 -45.58 -18.03 -12.23
C LEU A 274 -44.61 -18.25 -11.05
N PHE A 275 -45.11 -18.62 -9.88
CA PHE A 275 -44.29 -18.92 -8.71
C PHE A 275 -43.78 -20.37 -8.68
N THR A 276 -44.54 -21.30 -9.25
CA THR A 276 -44.19 -22.73 -9.25
C THR A 276 -43.33 -23.17 -10.44
N LYS A 277 -43.32 -22.38 -11.52
CA LYS A 277 -42.48 -22.58 -12.72
C LYS A 277 -41.69 -21.30 -13.06
N PRO A 278 -40.63 -20.99 -12.30
CA PRO A 278 -39.89 -19.72 -12.41
C PRO A 278 -39.40 -19.41 -13.84
N THR A 279 -38.93 -20.41 -14.57
CA THR A 279 -38.39 -20.29 -15.94
C THR A 279 -39.48 -19.93 -16.96
N ASP A 280 -40.62 -20.62 -16.94
CA ASP A 280 -41.76 -20.35 -17.83
C ASP A 280 -42.37 -18.98 -17.53
N ALA A 281 -42.43 -18.64 -16.23
CA ALA A 281 -42.89 -17.36 -15.74
C ALA A 281 -42.06 -16.21 -16.28
N PHE A 282 -40.75 -16.32 -16.12
CA PHE A 282 -39.80 -15.32 -16.58
C PHE A 282 -39.87 -15.17 -18.09
N ASN A 283 -39.78 -16.25 -18.85
CA ASN A 283 -39.85 -16.20 -20.31
C ASN A 283 -41.12 -15.49 -20.80
N THR A 284 -42.27 -15.75 -20.17
CA THR A 284 -43.54 -15.15 -20.59
C THR A 284 -43.63 -13.65 -20.28
N LEU A 285 -43.19 -13.24 -19.08
CA LEU A 285 -43.19 -11.84 -18.65
C LEU A 285 -42.16 -11.02 -19.44
N PHE A 286 -40.98 -11.60 -19.67
CA PHE A 286 -39.84 -10.94 -20.29
C PHE A 286 -39.93 -10.91 -21.82
N THR A 287 -40.45 -11.96 -22.45
CA THR A 287 -40.68 -11.96 -23.92
C THR A 287 -41.54 -10.77 -24.31
N LYS A 288 -42.57 -10.43 -23.53
CA LYS A 288 -43.42 -9.26 -23.77
C LYS A 288 -42.70 -7.93 -23.62
N TYR A 289 -41.68 -7.87 -22.76
CA TYR A 289 -40.88 -6.66 -22.56
C TYR A 289 -39.80 -6.49 -23.63
N ILE A 290 -39.14 -7.59 -24.02
CA ILE A 290 -38.05 -7.60 -25.01
C ILE A 290 -38.58 -7.59 -26.44
N SER A 291 -39.68 -8.28 -26.75
CA SER A 291 -40.20 -8.43 -28.12
C SER A 291 -40.45 -7.09 -28.82
N ASP A 292 -40.72 -6.06 -28.02
CA ASP A 292 -41.04 -4.71 -28.48
C ASP A 292 -39.78 -3.84 -28.69
N LYS A 293 -38.58 -4.37 -28.40
CA LYS A 293 -37.31 -3.67 -28.52
C LYS A 293 -36.32 -4.45 -29.41
N GLU A 294 -35.84 -3.83 -30.49
CA GLU A 294 -34.72 -4.38 -31.28
C GLU A 294 -33.39 -4.24 -30.50
N LEU A 295 -33.15 -5.14 -29.54
CA LEU A 295 -31.93 -5.15 -28.72
C LEU A 295 -30.93 -6.20 -29.21
N LYS A 296 -29.68 -5.77 -29.43
CA LYS A 296 -28.57 -6.67 -29.72
C LYS A 296 -28.00 -7.25 -28.42
N PRO A 297 -27.74 -8.57 -28.35
CA PRO A 297 -27.15 -9.19 -27.17
C PRO A 297 -25.70 -8.70 -26.98
N GLN A 298 -25.32 -8.47 -25.73
CA GLN A 298 -23.94 -8.17 -25.33
C GLN A 298 -23.08 -9.44 -25.35
N SER A 299 -21.76 -9.28 -25.39
CA SER A 299 -20.85 -10.42 -25.21
C SER A 299 -21.04 -11.02 -23.80
N LYS A 300 -20.96 -12.34 -23.66
CA LYS A 300 -21.17 -13.02 -22.37
C LYS A 300 -20.24 -12.46 -21.29
N GLU A 301 -18.96 -12.30 -21.63
CA GLU A 301 -17.93 -11.82 -20.72
C GLU A 301 -18.19 -10.37 -20.26
N GLU A 302 -18.53 -9.47 -21.19
CA GLU A 302 -18.85 -8.08 -20.85
C GLU A 302 -20.15 -7.96 -20.04
N TRP A 303 -21.15 -8.80 -20.33
CA TRP A 303 -22.40 -8.85 -19.58
C TRP A 303 -22.15 -9.30 -18.14
N TYR A 304 -21.36 -10.36 -17.95
CA TYR A 304 -21.02 -10.87 -16.61
C TYR A 304 -20.19 -9.85 -15.82
N ALA A 305 -19.22 -9.18 -16.46
CA ALA A 305 -18.44 -8.13 -15.81
C ALA A 305 -19.31 -6.97 -15.33
N ASN A 306 -20.24 -6.49 -16.17
CA ASN A 306 -21.19 -5.45 -15.77
C ASN A 306 -22.17 -5.93 -14.70
N GLY A 307 -22.61 -7.18 -14.78
CA GLY A 307 -23.49 -7.79 -13.78
C GLY A 307 -22.81 -7.94 -12.41
N LEU A 308 -21.52 -8.28 -12.37
CA LEU A 308 -20.74 -8.27 -11.14
C LEU A 308 -20.66 -6.85 -10.58
N ILE A 309 -20.42 -5.82 -11.40
CA ILE A 309 -20.42 -4.41 -10.95
C ILE A 309 -21.77 -4.03 -10.32
N ASP A 310 -22.88 -4.45 -10.93
CA ASP A 310 -24.23 -4.22 -10.44
C ASP A 310 -24.56 -4.99 -9.15
N ALA A 311 -23.86 -6.10 -8.88
CA ALA A 311 -24.05 -6.95 -7.72
C ALA A 311 -23.21 -6.53 -6.49
N ILE A 312 -22.24 -5.62 -6.64
CA ILE A 312 -21.36 -5.19 -5.52
C ILE A 312 -22.21 -4.55 -4.41
N ASP A 313 -22.04 -5.03 -3.16
CA ASP A 313 -22.68 -4.44 -1.98
C ASP A 313 -21.93 -3.20 -1.47
N LEU A 314 -22.00 -2.12 -2.25
CA LEU A 314 -21.48 -0.80 -1.85
C LEU A 314 -22.37 -0.11 -0.80
N GLU A 315 -23.64 -0.54 -0.66
CA GLU A 315 -24.55 -0.01 0.35
C GLU A 315 -24.07 -0.32 1.76
N SER A 316 -23.46 -1.49 1.98
CA SER A 316 -22.79 -1.82 3.25
C SER A 316 -21.68 -0.84 3.65
N LEU A 317 -21.13 -0.10 2.68
CA LEU A 317 -20.14 0.97 2.87
C LEU A 317 -20.78 2.37 2.91
N ASN A 318 -22.12 2.45 2.88
CA ASN A 318 -22.91 3.68 2.80
C ASN A 318 -22.62 4.49 1.52
N LEU A 319 -22.41 3.79 0.41
CA LEU A 319 -22.17 4.35 -0.91
C LEU A 319 -23.33 3.96 -1.83
N LYS A 320 -23.93 4.94 -2.50
CA LYS A 320 -24.86 4.69 -3.60
C LYS A 320 -24.08 4.59 -4.90
N THR A 321 -24.34 3.55 -5.69
CA THR A 321 -23.68 3.31 -6.97
C THR A 321 -24.02 4.43 -7.96
N ASN A 322 -23.04 5.25 -8.33
CA ASN A 322 -23.16 6.17 -9.46
C ASN A 322 -21.85 6.19 -10.27
N PHE A 323 -21.35 5.00 -10.62
CA PHE A 323 -20.19 4.89 -11.50
C PHE A 323 -20.51 5.51 -12.87
N SER A 324 -19.63 6.40 -13.34
CA SER A 324 -19.68 6.90 -14.70
C SER A 324 -19.45 5.76 -15.70
N GLN A 325 -19.81 5.99 -16.96
CA GLN A 325 -19.52 5.04 -18.04
C GLN A 325 -18.02 4.71 -18.12
N SER A 326 -17.15 5.72 -18.03
CA SER A 326 -15.69 5.52 -18.07
C SER A 326 -15.16 4.71 -16.88
N GLN A 327 -15.72 4.90 -15.68
CA GLN A 327 -15.36 4.09 -14.50
C GLN A 327 -15.78 2.63 -14.68
N ARG A 328 -16.98 2.38 -15.22
CA ARG A 328 -17.44 1.03 -15.54
C ARG A 328 -16.52 0.35 -16.55
N GLU A 329 -16.20 1.03 -17.65
CA GLU A 329 -15.29 0.50 -18.68
C GLU A 329 -13.92 0.15 -18.09
N LYS A 330 -13.37 0.98 -17.20
CA LYS A 330 -12.13 0.69 -16.47
C LYS A 330 -12.23 -0.59 -15.64
N ILE A 331 -13.32 -0.76 -14.88
CA ILE A 331 -13.53 -1.95 -14.03
C ILE A 331 -13.71 -3.20 -14.90
N VAL A 332 -14.50 -3.12 -15.97
CA VAL A 332 -14.70 -4.24 -16.91
C VAL A 332 -13.37 -4.68 -17.51
N ASN A 333 -12.57 -3.74 -18.02
CA ASN A 333 -11.25 -4.05 -18.58
C ASN A 333 -10.32 -4.69 -17.53
N ALA A 334 -10.38 -4.23 -16.28
CA ALA A 334 -9.60 -4.80 -15.18
C ALA A 334 -10.05 -6.24 -14.85
N LEU A 335 -11.35 -6.51 -14.79
CA LEU A 335 -11.89 -7.85 -14.59
C LEU A 335 -11.44 -8.79 -15.72
N VAL A 336 -11.64 -8.38 -16.98
CA VAL A 336 -11.29 -9.17 -18.18
C VAL A 336 -9.79 -9.49 -18.20
N SER A 337 -8.94 -8.49 -17.97
CA SER A 337 -7.47 -8.70 -17.95
C SER A 337 -6.98 -9.65 -16.84
N HIS A 338 -7.80 -9.90 -15.81
CA HIS A 338 -7.50 -10.84 -14.73
C HIS A 338 -8.24 -12.19 -14.88
N ASN A 339 -8.84 -12.47 -16.04
CA ASN A 339 -9.59 -13.70 -16.31
C ASN A 339 -10.67 -13.99 -15.25
N PHE A 340 -11.44 -12.96 -14.87
CA PHE A 340 -12.42 -13.07 -13.78
C PHE A 340 -13.43 -14.21 -13.94
N MET A 341 -13.78 -14.58 -15.19
CA MET A 341 -14.70 -15.68 -15.47
C MET A 341 -14.21 -17.03 -14.89
N ASP A 342 -12.91 -17.32 -14.99
CA ASP A 342 -12.34 -18.56 -14.45
C ASP A 342 -12.45 -18.62 -12.92
N TYR A 343 -12.31 -17.47 -12.26
CA TYR A 343 -12.49 -17.38 -10.81
C TYR A 343 -13.96 -17.49 -10.44
N TYR A 344 -14.84 -16.76 -11.12
CA TYR A 344 -16.29 -16.80 -10.92
C TYR A 344 -16.84 -18.24 -11.02
N GLU A 345 -16.49 -18.97 -12.07
CA GLU A 345 -16.93 -20.35 -12.29
C GLU A 345 -16.52 -21.31 -11.15
N LYS A 346 -15.36 -21.07 -10.53
CA LYS A 346 -14.89 -21.88 -9.39
C LYS A 346 -15.67 -21.60 -8.11
N VAL A 347 -16.15 -20.37 -7.91
CA VAL A 347 -16.72 -19.92 -6.62
C VAL A 347 -18.23 -19.71 -6.62
N LYS A 348 -18.89 -19.67 -7.79
CA LYS A 348 -20.34 -19.42 -7.92
C LYS A 348 -21.26 -20.42 -7.21
N THR A 349 -20.75 -21.59 -6.84
CA THR A 349 -21.49 -22.59 -6.05
C THR A 349 -21.26 -22.48 -4.55
N LEU A 350 -20.27 -21.69 -4.13
CA LEU A 350 -19.84 -21.55 -2.73
C LEU A 350 -20.38 -20.28 -2.07
N SER A 351 -20.80 -19.29 -2.86
CA SER A 351 -21.19 -17.97 -2.39
C SER A 351 -22.17 -17.31 -3.36
N ASP A 352 -22.95 -16.34 -2.89
CA ASP A 352 -23.82 -15.53 -3.75
C ASP A 352 -23.00 -14.55 -4.62
N ASP A 353 -23.60 -14.10 -5.73
CA ASP A 353 -22.95 -13.20 -6.70
C ASP A 353 -22.50 -11.87 -6.09
N GLY A 354 -23.21 -11.35 -5.09
CA GLY A 354 -22.85 -10.08 -4.45
C GLY A 354 -21.59 -10.21 -3.60
N SER A 355 -21.48 -11.30 -2.85
CA SER A 355 -20.27 -11.67 -2.10
C SER A 355 -19.07 -11.93 -3.03
N ILE A 356 -19.30 -12.61 -4.16
CA ILE A 356 -18.26 -12.87 -5.16
C ILE A 356 -17.79 -11.57 -5.81
N ALA A 357 -18.74 -10.72 -6.24
CA ALA A 357 -18.46 -9.42 -6.81
C ALA A 357 -17.66 -8.54 -5.86
N THR A 358 -18.07 -8.47 -4.60
CA THR A 358 -17.36 -7.71 -3.55
C THR A 358 -15.92 -8.18 -3.39
N SER A 359 -15.69 -9.50 -3.38
CA SER A 359 -14.34 -10.07 -3.21
C SER A 359 -13.44 -9.84 -4.41
N MET A 360 -13.98 -9.96 -5.63
CA MET A 360 -13.25 -9.65 -6.85
C MET A 360 -12.89 -8.16 -6.90
N PHE A 361 -13.85 -7.30 -6.56
CA PHE A 361 -13.67 -5.86 -6.56
C PHE A 361 -12.63 -5.42 -5.51
N ALA A 362 -12.70 -5.96 -4.29
CA ALA A 362 -11.69 -5.73 -3.25
C ALA A 362 -10.27 -6.14 -3.72
N SER A 363 -10.16 -7.26 -4.45
CA SER A 363 -8.88 -7.72 -4.98
C SER A 363 -8.32 -6.77 -6.06
N LEU A 364 -9.17 -6.24 -6.95
CA LEU A 364 -8.77 -5.23 -7.94
C LEU A 364 -8.33 -3.92 -7.29
N ILE A 365 -9.09 -3.45 -6.30
CA ILE A 365 -8.80 -2.21 -5.55
C ILE A 365 -7.48 -2.31 -4.81
N ALA A 366 -7.20 -3.47 -4.21
CA ALA A 366 -5.93 -3.75 -3.53
C ALA A 366 -4.77 -4.08 -4.49
N ASN A 367 -4.99 -4.01 -5.80
CA ASN A 367 -4.02 -4.33 -6.85
C ASN A 367 -3.35 -5.71 -6.66
N ARG A 368 -4.15 -6.71 -6.26
CA ARG A 368 -3.68 -8.09 -6.08
C ARG A 368 -3.52 -8.76 -7.44
N LYS A 369 -2.50 -9.62 -7.56
CA LYS A 369 -2.26 -10.41 -8.78
C LYS A 369 -3.37 -11.42 -9.06
N GLU A 370 -4.02 -11.92 -8.00
CA GLU A 370 -5.05 -12.95 -8.08
C GLU A 370 -6.29 -12.52 -7.25
N PHE A 371 -7.45 -13.02 -7.65
CA PHE A 371 -8.67 -12.86 -6.88
C PHE A 371 -8.63 -13.69 -5.59
N THR A 372 -9.20 -13.12 -4.54
CA THR A 372 -9.27 -13.74 -3.22
C THR A 372 -10.71 -13.73 -2.71
N ASN A 373 -10.97 -14.44 -1.62
CA ASN A 373 -12.27 -14.43 -0.91
C ASN A 373 -12.39 -13.29 0.11
N ASP A 374 -11.48 -12.32 0.07
CA ASP A 374 -11.47 -11.17 0.96
C ASP A 374 -12.53 -10.16 0.53
N GLN A 375 -13.54 -9.97 1.37
CA GLN A 375 -14.64 -9.04 1.13
C GLN A 375 -14.36 -7.61 1.66
N SER A 376 -13.18 -7.37 2.24
CA SER A 376 -12.87 -6.06 2.82
C SER A 376 -12.48 -5.04 1.75
N ILE A 377 -13.41 -4.13 1.46
CA ILE A 377 -13.13 -2.96 0.62
C ILE A 377 -12.67 -1.81 1.52
N ILE A 378 -11.44 -1.36 1.32
CA ILE A 378 -10.90 -0.18 1.99
C ILE A 378 -11.34 1.07 1.21
N LEU A 379 -12.10 1.95 1.85
CA LEU A 379 -12.72 3.11 1.20
C LEU A 379 -11.70 4.04 0.50
N ASP A 380 -10.55 4.31 1.12
CA ASP A 380 -9.54 5.19 0.52
C ASP A 380 -8.89 4.53 -0.72
N GLN A 381 -8.70 3.20 -0.73
CA GLN A 381 -8.25 2.49 -1.93
C GLN A 381 -9.32 2.50 -3.03
N LEU A 382 -10.60 2.34 -2.66
CA LEU A 382 -11.72 2.45 -3.60
C LEU A 382 -11.75 3.83 -4.27
N LYS A 383 -11.62 4.90 -3.48
CA LYS A 383 -11.56 6.29 -3.97
C LYS A 383 -10.44 6.47 -4.99
N ASP A 384 -9.23 6.01 -4.68
CA ASP A 384 -8.10 6.11 -5.60
C ASP A 384 -8.33 5.26 -6.87
N TYR A 385 -8.88 4.05 -6.71
CA TYR A 385 -9.13 3.14 -7.83
C TYR A 385 -10.14 3.71 -8.84
N ILE A 386 -11.24 4.30 -8.38
CA ILE A 386 -12.29 4.88 -9.25
C ILE A 386 -11.96 6.29 -9.73
N GLY A 387 -10.79 6.83 -9.33
CA GLY A 387 -10.37 8.18 -9.69
C GLY A 387 -11.13 9.28 -8.95
N TYR A 388 -11.69 9.01 -7.76
CA TYR A 388 -12.47 9.98 -6.97
C TYR A 388 -11.76 11.32 -6.74
N ASN A 389 -10.42 11.26 -6.69
CA ASN A 389 -9.58 12.42 -6.45
C ASN A 389 -8.91 12.95 -7.74
N ASN A 390 -9.26 12.43 -8.91
CA ASN A 390 -8.70 12.88 -10.18
C ASN A 390 -9.33 14.21 -10.58
N LEU A 391 -8.51 15.15 -11.04
CA LEU A 391 -9.00 16.40 -11.64
C LEU A 391 -9.70 16.07 -12.98
N LYS A 392 -10.96 16.48 -13.14
CA LYS A 392 -11.78 16.13 -14.32
C LYS A 392 -11.20 16.65 -15.63
N GLU A 393 -10.82 17.92 -15.65
CA GLU A 393 -10.38 18.62 -16.88
C GLU A 393 -9.13 17.97 -17.47
N TYR A 394 -8.21 17.56 -16.61
CA TYR A 394 -6.89 17.07 -16.99
C TYR A 394 -6.70 15.56 -16.79
N ASN A 395 -7.69 14.89 -16.19
CA ASN A 395 -7.60 13.49 -15.74
C ASN A 395 -6.33 13.21 -14.89
N LEU A 396 -5.82 14.22 -14.17
CA LEU A 396 -4.62 14.10 -13.35
C LEU A 396 -4.98 13.44 -12.01
N PRO A 397 -4.38 12.30 -11.65
CA PRO A 397 -4.68 11.63 -10.39
C PRO A 397 -4.00 12.36 -9.23
N LEU A 398 -4.80 12.84 -8.28
CA LEU A 398 -4.31 13.32 -6.99
C LEU A 398 -4.68 12.30 -5.93
N ARG A 399 -3.77 11.89 -5.05
CA ARG A 399 -4.12 11.12 -3.84
C ARG A 399 -4.80 12.02 -2.83
N LYS A 400 -5.48 11.43 -1.83
CA LYS A 400 -6.16 12.15 -0.75
C LYS A 400 -5.33 13.32 -0.18
N LEU A 401 -4.09 13.05 0.20
CA LEU A 401 -3.18 14.06 0.74
C LEU A 401 -2.91 15.23 -0.24
N GLN A 402 -2.72 14.91 -1.53
CA GLN A 402 -2.45 15.89 -2.58
C GLN A 402 -3.70 16.73 -2.88
N ARG A 403 -4.88 16.10 -2.94
CA ARG A 403 -6.16 16.80 -3.11
C ARG A 403 -6.40 17.78 -1.95
N THR A 404 -6.19 17.35 -0.70
CA THR A 404 -6.30 18.24 0.46
C THR A 404 -5.35 19.43 0.34
N ALA A 405 -4.08 19.17 -0.01
CA ALA A 405 -3.08 20.22 -0.18
C ALA A 405 -3.45 21.19 -1.30
N TYR A 406 -3.97 20.70 -2.44
CA TYR A 406 -4.42 21.51 -3.58
C TYR A 406 -5.59 22.42 -3.19
N VAL A 407 -6.66 21.85 -2.62
CA VAL A 407 -7.82 22.63 -2.17
C VAL A 407 -7.42 23.71 -1.16
N ASN A 408 -6.58 23.37 -0.19
CA ASN A 408 -6.11 24.34 0.80
C ASN A 408 -5.19 25.40 0.20
N THR A 409 -4.31 25.01 -0.72
CA THR A 409 -3.42 25.94 -1.44
C THR A 409 -4.25 26.97 -2.20
N ASN A 410 -5.23 26.53 -2.99
CA ASN A 410 -6.13 27.44 -3.71
C ASN A 410 -6.91 28.37 -2.76
N LYS A 411 -7.40 27.87 -1.62
CA LYS A 411 -8.06 28.71 -0.59
C LYS A 411 -7.13 29.76 0.03
N ILE A 412 -5.88 29.40 0.30
CA ILE A 412 -4.89 30.31 0.87
C ILE A 412 -4.48 31.36 -0.19
N LEU A 413 -4.15 30.91 -1.40
CA LEU A 413 -3.70 31.78 -2.49
C LEU A 413 -4.81 32.71 -3.01
N ALA A 414 -6.08 32.38 -2.79
CA ALA A 414 -7.20 33.30 -3.03
C ALA A 414 -7.20 34.52 -2.08
N LYS A 415 -6.63 34.39 -0.88
CA LYS A 415 -6.65 35.42 0.18
C LYS A 415 -5.30 36.09 0.43
N LYS A 416 -4.22 35.35 0.21
CA LYS A 416 -2.83 35.73 0.49
C LYS A 416 -1.96 35.36 -0.71
N ASN A 417 -0.71 35.79 -0.69
CA ASN A 417 0.21 35.64 -1.83
C ASN A 417 1.24 34.52 -1.64
N PHE A 418 1.21 33.84 -0.49
CA PHE A 418 2.12 32.76 -0.18
C PHE A 418 1.40 31.61 0.52
N ALA A 419 1.65 30.39 0.06
CA ALA A 419 1.23 29.16 0.70
C ALA A 419 2.42 28.18 0.75
N THR A 420 2.48 27.34 1.78
CA THR A 420 3.48 26.27 1.88
C THR A 420 2.79 24.92 2.06
N ALA A 421 3.26 23.91 1.32
CA ALA A 421 2.89 22.53 1.54
C ALA A 421 4.08 21.77 2.13
N VAL A 422 3.98 21.44 3.42
CA VAL A 422 4.94 20.55 4.10
C VAL A 422 4.41 19.12 3.97
N MET A 423 5.04 18.35 3.11
CA MET A 423 4.64 16.97 2.80
C MET A 423 5.86 16.04 2.78
N PRO A 424 5.78 14.84 3.35
CA PRO A 424 6.92 13.94 3.48
C PRO A 424 7.45 13.49 2.12
N THR A 425 8.70 13.03 2.07
CA THR A 425 9.27 12.48 0.84
C THR A 425 8.49 11.23 0.41
N GLY A 426 8.23 11.11 -0.90
CA GLY A 426 7.40 10.02 -1.45
C GLY A 426 5.89 10.30 -1.45
N SER A 427 5.42 11.43 -0.90
CA SER A 427 4.01 11.81 -0.92
C SER A 427 3.50 12.38 -2.26
N GLY A 428 4.39 12.54 -3.24
CA GLY A 428 4.10 13.13 -4.56
C GLY A 428 3.85 14.64 -4.55
N LYS A 429 4.73 15.43 -3.91
CA LYS A 429 4.70 16.91 -3.93
C LYS A 429 4.64 17.49 -5.36
N SER A 430 5.31 16.85 -6.32
CA SER A 430 5.31 17.26 -7.72
C SER A 430 3.91 17.25 -8.35
N PHE A 431 3.00 16.37 -7.90
CA PHE A 431 1.61 16.33 -8.38
C PHE A 431 0.80 17.53 -7.91
N LEU A 432 1.04 18.01 -6.68
CA LEU A 432 0.48 19.27 -6.19
C LEU A 432 0.99 20.45 -7.04
N ALA A 433 2.29 20.46 -7.35
CA ALA A 433 2.87 21.48 -8.22
C ALA A 433 2.23 21.49 -9.62
N LEU A 434 2.11 20.31 -10.23
CA LEU A 434 1.45 20.13 -11.53
C LEU A 434 -0.01 20.60 -11.50
N SER A 435 -0.80 20.24 -10.49
CA SER A 435 -2.18 20.70 -10.38
C SER A 435 -2.30 22.23 -10.27
N GLU A 436 -1.43 22.87 -9.50
CA GLU A 436 -1.44 24.33 -9.32
C GLU A 436 -0.96 25.08 -10.58
N MET A 437 -0.06 24.47 -11.37
CA MET A 437 0.34 24.99 -12.67
C MET A 437 -0.77 24.83 -13.71
N LEU A 438 -1.53 23.73 -13.70
CA LEU A 438 -2.65 23.50 -14.63
C LEU A 438 -3.75 24.55 -14.49
N ASP A 439 -4.13 24.90 -13.25
CA ASP A 439 -5.08 25.98 -12.95
C ASP A 439 -4.63 27.35 -13.52
N ARG A 440 -3.33 27.49 -13.78
CA ARG A 440 -2.68 28.74 -14.20
C ARG A 440 -1.88 28.53 -15.48
N LYS A 441 -2.27 27.57 -16.33
CA LYS A 441 -1.46 27.08 -17.46
C LYS A 441 -0.99 28.16 -18.44
N ASP A 442 -1.81 29.19 -18.62
CA ASP A 442 -1.54 30.30 -19.54
C ASP A 442 -0.80 31.48 -18.85
N ALA A 443 -0.68 31.46 -17.52
CA ALA A 443 0.00 32.50 -16.75
C ALA A 443 1.53 32.37 -16.89
N LYS A 444 2.25 33.48 -16.69
CA LYS A 444 3.71 33.47 -16.67
C LYS A 444 4.21 32.88 -15.35
N MET A 445 4.85 31.71 -15.43
CA MET A 445 5.21 30.89 -14.26
C MET A 445 6.71 30.61 -14.19
N LEU A 446 7.23 30.53 -12.96
CA LEU A 446 8.60 30.12 -12.69
C LEU A 446 8.63 28.96 -11.70
N TYR A 447 9.23 27.85 -12.08
CA TYR A 447 9.45 26.70 -11.22
C TYR A 447 10.94 26.58 -10.90
N ILE A 448 11.29 26.62 -9.62
CA ILE A 448 12.68 26.60 -9.14
C ILE A 448 12.92 25.33 -8.33
N ALA A 449 13.93 24.56 -8.75
CA ALA A 449 14.36 23.34 -8.05
C ALA A 449 15.87 23.33 -7.72
N PRO A 450 16.33 22.45 -6.82
CA PRO A 450 17.76 22.32 -6.49
C PRO A 450 18.65 21.70 -7.57
N ASN A 451 18.08 21.00 -8.54
CA ASN A 451 18.84 20.32 -9.59
C ASN A 451 17.92 19.96 -10.78
N ASP A 452 18.54 19.64 -11.91
CA ASP A 452 17.84 19.30 -13.16
C ASP A 452 17.10 17.96 -13.09
N ILE A 453 17.43 17.06 -12.16
CA ILE A 453 16.74 15.76 -12.03
C ILE A 453 15.27 15.98 -11.67
N ILE A 454 15.00 16.91 -10.76
CA ILE A 454 13.62 17.26 -10.37
C ILE A 454 12.90 17.97 -11.52
N LEU A 455 13.60 18.84 -12.27
CA LEU A 455 13.00 19.51 -13.43
C LEU A 455 12.63 18.51 -14.53
N ASN A 456 13.55 17.61 -14.87
CA ASN A 456 13.30 16.54 -15.84
C ASN A 456 12.15 15.62 -15.38
N GLN A 457 12.01 15.38 -14.06
CA GLN A 457 10.90 14.61 -13.53
C GLN A 457 9.54 15.29 -13.78
N ILE A 458 9.48 16.63 -13.73
CA ILE A 458 8.26 17.38 -14.11
C ILE A 458 7.98 17.20 -15.61
N GLU A 459 9.01 17.26 -16.46
CA GLU A 459 8.86 17.01 -17.90
C GLU A 459 8.39 15.57 -18.19
N ASP A 460 8.96 14.58 -17.52
CA ASP A 460 8.59 13.17 -17.64
C ASP A 460 7.12 12.95 -17.25
N TYR A 461 6.65 13.58 -16.17
CA TYR A 461 5.23 13.53 -15.78
C TYR A 461 4.34 14.19 -16.83
N ILE A 462 4.78 15.29 -17.43
CA ILE A 462 3.99 15.94 -18.49
C ILE A 462 3.85 15.02 -19.70
N TYR A 463 4.92 14.32 -20.06
CA TYR A 463 4.89 13.31 -21.11
C TYR A 463 4.01 12.11 -20.74
N GLU A 464 4.17 11.56 -19.53
CA GLU A 464 3.44 10.38 -19.06
C GLU A 464 1.92 10.59 -19.02
N PHE A 465 1.48 11.74 -18.48
CA PHE A 465 0.05 12.00 -18.26
C PHE A 465 -0.64 12.74 -19.40
N PHE A 466 0.09 13.53 -20.18
CA PHE A 466 -0.50 14.38 -21.24
C PHE A 466 0.05 14.09 -22.64
N GLY A 467 1.07 13.24 -22.78
CA GLY A 467 1.63 12.83 -24.07
C GLY A 467 2.49 13.89 -24.76
N TYR A 468 2.84 14.98 -24.08
CA TYR A 468 3.62 16.08 -24.65
C TYR A 468 5.11 15.93 -24.32
N THR A 469 5.95 15.82 -25.35
CA THR A 469 7.41 15.81 -25.19
C THR A 469 8.01 17.19 -24.95
N ASP A 470 7.34 18.24 -25.44
CA ASP A 470 7.69 19.64 -25.13
C ASP A 470 6.65 20.20 -24.17
N TYR A 471 7.08 20.49 -22.93
CA TYR A 471 6.20 21.00 -21.89
C TYR A 471 5.57 22.35 -22.24
N HIS A 472 6.16 23.13 -23.15
CA HIS A 472 5.57 24.38 -23.63
C HIS A 472 4.27 24.18 -24.41
N THR A 473 4.00 22.97 -24.89
CA THR A 473 2.70 22.63 -25.51
C THR A 473 1.56 22.74 -24.52
N LEU A 474 1.80 22.33 -23.26
CA LEU A 474 0.82 22.38 -22.18
C LEU A 474 0.94 23.68 -21.37
N PHE A 475 2.17 24.16 -21.16
CA PHE A 475 2.48 25.35 -20.37
C PHE A 475 3.31 26.36 -21.20
N PRO A 476 2.69 27.15 -22.09
CA PRO A 476 3.41 28.02 -23.02
C PRO A 476 4.36 29.00 -22.32
N ASN A 477 3.98 29.48 -21.13
CA ASN A 477 4.68 30.54 -20.39
C ASN A 477 5.40 30.04 -19.13
N LEU A 478 5.63 28.72 -19.00
CA LEU A 478 6.38 28.13 -17.88
C LEU A 478 7.89 28.22 -18.12
N THR A 479 8.61 28.64 -17.09
CA THR A 479 10.07 28.59 -17.05
C THR A 479 10.52 27.62 -15.96
N LEU A 480 11.23 26.56 -16.35
CA LEU A 480 11.95 25.68 -15.42
C LEU A 480 13.37 26.22 -15.20
N THR A 481 13.84 26.24 -13.95
CA THR A 481 15.20 26.68 -13.63
C THR A 481 15.70 26.09 -12.32
N THR A 482 17.01 26.04 -12.12
CA THR A 482 17.58 25.66 -10.84
C THR A 482 17.88 26.86 -9.95
N TYR A 483 17.98 26.67 -8.62
CA TYR A 483 18.49 27.71 -7.71
C TYR A 483 19.91 28.16 -8.09
N GLN A 484 20.71 27.28 -8.71
CA GLN A 484 22.07 27.61 -9.12
C GLN A 484 22.11 28.55 -10.32
N ASP A 485 21.17 28.41 -11.26
CA ASP A 485 21.09 29.27 -12.43
C ASP A 485 20.80 30.73 -12.06
N LEU A 486 20.14 30.97 -10.92
CA LEU A 486 19.93 32.32 -10.38
C LEU A 486 21.23 33.08 -10.10
N LYS A 487 22.36 32.38 -9.91
CA LYS A 487 23.67 32.99 -9.63
C LYS A 487 24.34 33.54 -10.89
N ASP A 488 24.08 32.98 -12.07
CA ASP A 488 24.89 33.22 -13.26
C ASP A 488 24.38 34.44 -14.05
N LYS A 489 24.69 35.66 -13.55
CA LYS A 489 24.33 36.94 -14.17
C LYS A 489 25.02 37.22 -15.53
N LYS A 490 25.86 36.31 -16.05
CA LYS A 490 26.76 36.56 -17.18
C LYS A 490 26.20 36.18 -18.56
N THR A 491 25.15 35.37 -18.64
CA THR A 491 24.50 35.03 -19.92
C THR A 491 23.22 35.87 -20.08
N ASN A 492 23.07 36.57 -21.21
CA ASN A 492 21.96 37.50 -21.44
C ASN A 492 20.56 36.84 -21.28
N LYS A 493 20.42 35.55 -21.60
CA LYS A 493 19.16 34.80 -21.44
C LYS A 493 18.71 34.57 -19.98
N LEU A 494 19.63 34.62 -19.01
CA LEU A 494 19.33 34.38 -17.58
C LEU A 494 19.03 35.67 -16.81
N LYS A 495 19.47 36.84 -17.31
CA LYS A 495 19.08 38.15 -16.79
C LYS A 495 17.60 38.46 -17.04
N ASP A 496 17.06 38.02 -18.16
CA ASP A 496 15.65 38.26 -18.52
C ASP A 496 14.70 37.54 -17.55
N LYS A 497 15.02 36.29 -17.17
CA LYS A 497 14.29 35.52 -16.13
C LYS A 497 14.25 36.24 -14.78
N TYR A 498 15.26 37.03 -14.45
CA TYR A 498 15.36 37.70 -13.17
C TYR A 498 14.52 38.98 -13.09
N ASN A 499 14.49 39.70 -14.22
CA ASN A 499 13.83 40.99 -14.34
C ASN A 499 12.34 40.84 -14.69
N ASP A 500 11.94 39.64 -15.12
CA ASP A 500 10.56 39.31 -15.42
C ASP A 500 9.66 39.35 -14.18
N GLN A 501 8.42 39.79 -14.42
CA GLN A 501 7.31 39.66 -13.49
C GLN A 501 6.61 38.33 -13.76
N TYR A 502 6.50 37.51 -12.72
CA TYR A 502 5.76 36.26 -12.75
C TYR A 502 4.40 36.46 -12.09
N ALA A 503 3.41 35.73 -12.57
CA ALA A 503 2.12 35.62 -11.89
C ALA A 503 2.16 34.53 -10.81
N PHE A 504 3.00 33.51 -11.00
CA PHE A 504 3.13 32.38 -10.08
C PHE A 504 4.56 31.85 -10.02
N ILE A 505 5.08 31.64 -8.80
CA ILE A 505 6.40 31.06 -8.56
C ILE A 505 6.26 29.83 -7.65
N ILE A 506 6.90 28.73 -8.04
CA ILE A 506 7.02 27.52 -7.22
C ILE A 506 8.47 27.41 -6.73
N LEU A 507 8.62 27.32 -5.42
CA LEU A 507 9.88 27.03 -4.75
C LEU A 507 9.87 25.57 -4.28
N ASP A 508 10.41 24.66 -5.09
CA ASP A 508 10.59 23.27 -4.66
C ASP A 508 11.80 23.13 -3.76
N GLU A 509 11.73 22.19 -2.82
CA GLU A 509 12.65 22.04 -1.70
C GLU A 509 12.91 23.38 -0.99
N LEU A 510 11.83 24.01 -0.52
CA LEU A 510 11.79 25.37 0.05
C LEU A 510 12.92 25.66 1.05
N HIS A 511 13.31 24.68 1.87
CA HIS A 511 14.41 24.84 2.82
C HIS A 511 15.73 25.24 2.17
N ARG A 512 15.94 24.94 0.88
CA ARG A 512 17.15 25.34 0.15
C ARG A 512 17.15 26.79 -0.28
N SER A 513 16.00 27.45 -0.32
CA SER A 513 15.91 28.87 -0.68
C SER A 513 16.65 29.77 0.32
N GLY A 514 16.87 29.29 1.55
CA GLY A 514 17.63 29.99 2.59
C GLY A 514 19.13 29.74 2.58
N ALA A 515 19.63 28.80 1.77
CA ALA A 515 21.04 28.42 1.79
C ALA A 515 21.95 29.62 1.45
N PRO A 516 23.11 29.79 2.12
CA PRO A 516 23.99 30.95 1.93
C PRO A 516 24.41 31.19 0.47
N GLU A 517 24.49 30.13 -0.33
CA GLU A 517 24.89 30.17 -1.73
C GLU A 517 23.83 30.80 -2.64
N TRP A 518 22.53 30.66 -2.31
CA TRP A 518 21.40 31.03 -3.19
C TRP A 518 20.51 32.12 -2.59
N SER A 519 20.45 32.24 -1.26
CA SER A 519 19.45 33.05 -0.55
C SER A 519 19.41 34.51 -0.99
N LYS A 520 20.58 35.11 -1.24
CA LYS A 520 20.67 36.47 -1.77
C LYS A 520 19.92 36.61 -3.10
N PHE A 521 20.11 35.67 -4.03
CA PHE A 521 19.50 35.71 -5.35
C PHE A 521 18.00 35.44 -5.30
N VAL A 522 17.55 34.51 -4.44
CA VAL A 522 16.11 34.26 -4.26
C VAL A 522 15.42 35.48 -3.63
N ASN A 523 16.03 36.13 -2.64
CA ASN A 523 15.47 37.37 -2.05
C ASN A 523 15.41 38.52 -3.06
N GLU A 524 16.46 38.71 -3.87
CA GLU A 524 16.46 39.72 -4.93
C GLU A 524 15.39 39.41 -6.01
N LEU A 525 15.22 38.13 -6.42
CA LEU A 525 14.14 37.70 -7.34
C LEU A 525 12.77 38.07 -6.77
N MET A 526 12.50 37.71 -5.52
CA MET A 526 11.23 38.00 -4.84
C MET A 526 10.99 39.49 -4.65
N ALA A 527 12.04 40.26 -4.36
CA ALA A 527 11.95 41.73 -4.24
C ALA A 527 11.65 42.43 -5.56
N ASN A 528 11.98 41.80 -6.70
CA ASN A 528 11.62 42.31 -8.01
C ASN A 528 10.14 42.07 -8.35
N GLN A 529 9.44 41.13 -7.70
CA GLN A 529 8.06 40.81 -8.05
C GLN A 529 7.06 41.83 -7.50
N ASP A 530 5.94 42.01 -8.20
CA ASP A 530 4.77 42.71 -7.68
C ASP A 530 4.14 41.92 -6.53
N LYS A 531 4.43 42.36 -5.30
CA LYS A 531 4.00 41.70 -4.07
C LYS A 531 2.48 41.62 -3.91
N GLU A 532 1.69 42.45 -4.58
CA GLU A 532 0.22 42.40 -4.48
C GLU A 532 -0.37 41.32 -5.40
N ASN A 533 0.24 41.11 -6.57
CA ASN A 533 -0.30 40.23 -7.61
C ASN A 533 0.39 38.86 -7.68
N ILE A 534 1.66 38.75 -7.26
CA ILE A 534 2.39 37.47 -7.29
C ILE A 534 1.75 36.43 -6.37
N LYS A 535 1.68 35.19 -6.84
CA LYS A 535 1.39 34.02 -6.01
C LYS A 535 2.65 33.16 -5.88
N VAL A 536 2.93 32.66 -4.67
CA VAL A 536 4.10 31.83 -4.41
C VAL A 536 3.70 30.58 -3.64
N LEU A 537 4.13 29.42 -4.15
CA LEU A 537 3.95 28.12 -3.50
C LEU A 537 5.31 27.55 -3.08
N GLY A 538 5.48 27.31 -1.79
CA GLY A 538 6.63 26.59 -1.24
C GLY A 538 6.32 25.11 -1.05
N LEU A 539 7.16 24.22 -1.58
CA LEU A 539 7.05 22.77 -1.40
C LEU A 539 8.26 22.25 -0.63
N THR A 540 8.05 21.46 0.41
CA THR A 540 9.18 20.87 1.16
C THR A 540 8.75 19.66 1.98
N ALA A 541 9.69 18.76 2.28
CA ALA A 541 9.51 17.75 3.33
C ALA A 541 9.94 18.25 4.72
N THR A 542 10.91 19.16 4.75
CA THR A 542 11.54 19.68 5.96
C THR A 542 11.59 21.20 5.80
N PRO A 543 10.69 21.97 6.44
CA PRO A 543 10.70 23.43 6.30
C PRO A 543 11.88 24.08 7.02
N GLU A 544 12.33 23.45 8.11
CA GLU A 544 13.51 23.81 8.89
C GLU A 544 14.80 23.30 8.23
N ARG A 545 15.88 24.06 8.39
CA ARG A 545 17.20 23.76 7.82
C ARG A 545 18.13 23.21 8.88
N ASP A 546 18.67 22.00 8.66
CA ASP A 546 19.61 21.32 9.57
C ASP A 546 20.89 22.11 9.93
N ARG A 547 21.25 23.13 9.14
CA ARG A 547 22.49 23.90 9.35
C ARG A 547 22.35 25.02 10.37
N ASP A 548 21.17 25.62 10.46
CA ASP A 548 20.94 26.85 11.22
C ASP A 548 19.54 26.97 11.82
N ASP A 549 18.79 25.86 11.87
CA ASP A 549 17.46 25.71 12.48
C ASP A 549 16.43 26.75 11.98
N LYS A 550 16.68 27.32 10.80
CA LYS A 550 15.84 28.36 10.23
C LYS A 550 14.70 27.75 9.42
N ASP A 551 13.49 27.94 9.90
CA ASP A 551 12.27 27.58 9.17
C ASP A 551 12.02 28.55 8.00
N MET A 552 12.13 28.01 6.77
CA MET A 552 11.94 28.79 5.55
C MET A 552 10.47 29.02 5.20
N ALA A 553 9.54 28.19 5.67
CA ALA A 553 8.11 28.43 5.54
C ALA A 553 7.69 29.66 6.34
N VAL A 554 8.14 29.75 7.60
CA VAL A 554 7.90 30.91 8.47
C VAL A 554 8.59 32.16 7.93
N TYR A 555 9.84 32.03 7.47
CA TYR A 555 10.58 33.16 6.89
C TYR A 555 9.84 33.80 5.72
N TRP A 556 9.37 33.00 4.76
CA TRP A 556 8.63 33.52 3.60
C TRP A 556 7.21 33.97 3.96
N ALA A 557 6.54 33.30 4.90
CA ALA A 557 5.25 33.79 5.40
C ALA A 557 5.36 35.21 5.96
N ARG A 558 6.38 35.49 6.79
CA ARG A 558 6.66 36.85 7.27
C ARG A 558 6.94 37.82 6.12
N TYR A 559 7.73 37.41 5.13
CA TYR A 559 8.03 38.24 3.95
C TYR A 559 6.77 38.64 3.17
N PHE A 560 5.78 37.75 3.10
CA PHE A 560 4.49 37.95 2.43
C PHE A 560 3.38 38.48 3.36
N GLY A 561 3.75 39.07 4.49
CA GLY A 561 2.83 39.86 5.32
C GLY A 561 1.88 39.04 6.20
N TYR A 562 2.27 37.81 6.56
CA TYR A 562 1.59 37.09 7.63
C TYR A 562 1.99 37.65 8.99
N SER A 563 1.01 37.86 9.89
CA SER A 563 1.30 38.25 11.28
C SER A 563 1.84 37.05 12.08
N ASP A 564 2.50 37.31 13.21
CA ASP A 564 2.98 36.23 14.09
C ASP A 564 1.82 35.35 14.60
N GLU A 565 0.65 35.92 14.89
CA GLU A 565 -0.56 35.16 15.24
C GLU A 565 -1.04 34.26 14.08
N GLU A 566 -1.02 34.76 12.83
CA GLU A 566 -1.38 33.96 11.67
C GLU A 566 -0.38 32.80 11.43
N ILE A 567 0.89 33.02 11.74
CA ILE A 567 1.97 32.02 11.64
C ILE A 567 1.83 30.97 12.73
N GLU A 568 1.60 31.36 13.99
CA GLU A 568 1.35 30.45 15.11
C GLU A 568 0.11 29.57 14.87
N LEU A 569 -0.91 30.13 14.21
CA LEU A 569 -2.09 29.40 13.76
C LEU A 569 -1.88 28.62 12.45
N ASN A 570 -0.66 28.56 11.92
CA ASN A 570 -0.27 27.86 10.70
C ASN A 570 -1.08 28.25 9.45
N LYS A 571 -1.62 29.48 9.38
CA LYS A 571 -2.47 29.91 8.25
C LYS A 571 -1.76 29.98 6.90
N HIS A 572 -0.43 29.96 6.90
CA HIS A 572 0.42 29.90 5.70
C HIS A 572 0.64 28.47 5.20
N LEU A 573 0.31 27.45 6.00
CA LEU A 573 0.49 26.05 5.64
C LEU A 573 -0.79 25.50 4.99
N ALA A 574 -0.71 25.16 3.70
CA ALA A 574 -1.76 24.42 3.01
C ALA A 574 -1.90 23.00 3.58
N ILE A 575 -0.78 22.42 3.99
CA ILE A 575 -0.72 21.14 4.70
C ILE A 575 0.57 21.07 5.53
N ASN A 576 0.49 20.36 6.66
CA ASN A 576 1.63 20.04 7.51
C ASN A 576 1.60 18.56 7.90
N GLU A 577 2.00 17.71 6.98
CA GLU A 577 2.01 16.26 7.16
C GLU A 577 3.44 15.79 7.46
N THR A 578 3.61 15.02 8.54
CA THR A 578 4.90 14.45 8.92
C THR A 578 5.09 13.06 8.32
N LEU A 579 6.33 12.57 8.23
CA LEU A 579 6.59 11.19 7.81
C LEU A 579 5.93 10.18 8.76
N GLU A 580 6.00 10.43 10.08
CA GLU A 580 5.40 9.55 11.09
C GLU A 580 3.88 9.47 10.95
N SER A 581 3.20 10.62 10.82
CA SER A 581 1.74 10.67 10.66
C SER A 581 1.29 10.03 9.35
N ALA A 582 2.02 10.27 8.25
CA ALA A 582 1.74 9.63 6.97
C ALA A 582 1.91 8.09 7.01
N ILE A 583 2.91 7.58 7.73
CA ILE A 583 3.09 6.14 7.95
C ILE A 583 1.94 5.57 8.80
N LYS A 584 1.60 6.24 9.91
CA LYS A 584 0.47 5.84 10.79
C LYS A 584 -0.87 5.83 10.05
N ALA A 585 -1.07 6.76 9.12
CA ALA A 585 -2.25 6.84 8.28
C ALA A 585 -2.24 5.85 7.09
N GLY A 586 -1.18 5.06 6.91
CA GLY A 586 -1.05 4.12 5.80
C GLY A 586 -0.81 4.78 4.44
N LEU A 587 -0.50 6.09 4.40
CA LEU A 587 -0.21 6.83 3.17
C LEU A 587 1.19 6.54 2.63
N LEU A 588 2.12 6.22 3.52
CA LEU A 588 3.48 5.81 3.20
C LEU A 588 3.82 4.48 3.87
N PRO A 589 4.60 3.61 3.21
CA PRO A 589 5.06 2.37 3.82
C PRO A 589 6.00 2.67 4.98
N ASN A 590 5.92 1.87 6.04
CA ASN A 590 6.87 1.95 7.15
C ASN A 590 8.21 1.30 6.71
N PRO A 591 9.31 2.06 6.59
CA PRO A 591 10.60 1.47 6.22
C PRO A 591 11.13 0.57 7.33
N LYS A 592 11.59 -0.64 6.97
CA LYS A 592 12.26 -1.54 7.88
C LYS A 592 13.74 -1.17 7.95
N PHE A 593 14.17 -0.59 9.07
CA PHE A 593 15.58 -0.33 9.33
C PHE A 593 16.27 -1.58 9.88
N ILE A 594 17.37 -1.97 9.26
CA ILE A 594 18.15 -3.15 9.64
C ILE A 594 19.59 -2.71 9.79
N ASN A 595 20.06 -2.72 11.03
CA ASN A 595 21.45 -2.41 11.37
C ASN A 595 22.17 -3.69 11.77
N CYS A 596 23.43 -3.80 11.34
CA CYS A 596 24.27 -4.95 11.66
C CYS A 596 24.86 -4.77 13.05
N LEU A 597 24.60 -5.70 13.99
CA LEU A 597 25.09 -5.57 15.37
C LEU A 597 26.61 -5.46 15.47
N TYR A 598 27.36 -6.10 14.56
CA TYR A 598 28.83 -5.97 14.52
C TYR A 598 29.33 -4.56 14.17
N SER A 599 28.48 -3.66 13.66
CA SER A 599 28.88 -2.27 13.40
C SER A 599 29.31 -1.56 14.67
N TYR A 600 28.66 -1.86 15.81
CA TYR A 600 28.98 -1.28 17.12
C TYR A 600 30.41 -1.55 17.59
N LYS A 601 31.05 -2.59 17.07
CA LYS A 601 32.44 -2.92 17.35
C LYS A 601 33.41 -2.15 16.44
N SER A 602 33.02 -1.90 15.20
CA SER A 602 33.86 -1.21 14.21
C SER A 602 33.78 0.32 14.28
N ASP A 603 32.66 0.88 14.75
CA ASP A 603 32.43 2.33 14.81
C ASP A 603 32.82 2.97 16.16
N GLY A 604 33.33 2.18 17.11
CA GLY A 604 33.76 2.64 18.43
C GLY A 604 32.63 2.83 19.46
N THR A 605 31.37 2.53 19.10
CA THR A 605 30.22 2.70 20.01
C THR A 605 30.36 1.87 21.29
N LEU A 606 30.87 0.64 21.20
CA LEU A 606 31.10 -0.20 22.38
C LEU A 606 32.19 0.38 23.30
N ASP A 607 33.20 1.05 22.75
CA ASP A 607 34.27 1.66 23.53
C ASP A 607 33.74 2.92 24.26
N GLU A 608 32.98 3.78 23.56
CA GLU A 608 32.32 4.93 24.18
C GLU A 608 31.33 4.52 25.28
N MET A 609 30.55 3.46 25.06
CA MET A 609 29.63 2.93 26.08
C MET A 609 30.39 2.42 27.30
N TYR A 610 31.50 1.71 27.10
CA TYR A 610 32.35 1.24 28.18
C TYR A 610 32.92 2.41 28.99
N GLU A 611 33.41 3.46 28.33
CA GLU A 611 33.93 4.67 28.98
C GLU A 611 32.83 5.38 29.79
N ARG A 612 31.64 5.60 29.20
CA ARG A 612 30.50 6.22 29.90
C ARG A 612 30.06 5.43 31.13
N ILE A 613 30.01 4.10 31.03
CA ILE A 613 29.66 3.24 32.18
C ILE A 613 30.78 3.29 33.24
N SER A 614 32.04 3.36 32.82
CA SER A 614 33.19 3.47 33.71
C SER A 614 33.22 4.78 34.50
N MET A 615 32.62 5.85 33.97
CA MET A 615 32.47 7.15 34.62
C MET A 615 31.26 7.25 35.58
N LEU A 616 30.45 6.20 35.75
CA LEU A 616 29.39 6.19 36.75
C LEU A 616 29.97 6.06 38.17
N ASP A 617 29.55 6.95 39.06
CA ASP A 617 29.97 6.98 40.48
C ASP A 617 29.20 5.96 41.35
N ASP A 618 27.97 5.64 40.97
CA ASP A 618 27.08 4.71 41.69
C ASP A 618 27.42 3.26 41.32
N GLY A 619 28.02 2.53 42.26
CA GLY A 619 28.49 1.16 42.06
C GLY A 619 27.40 0.15 41.66
N GLU A 620 26.16 0.33 42.12
CA GLU A 620 25.05 -0.57 41.82
C GLU A 620 24.50 -0.31 40.40
N LYS A 621 24.34 0.98 40.03
CA LYS A 621 23.98 1.36 38.66
C LYS A 621 25.06 0.98 37.65
N LYS A 622 26.34 1.13 38.04
CA LYS A 622 27.50 0.74 37.24
C LYS A 622 27.52 -0.76 36.98
N ALA A 623 27.34 -1.60 38.01
CA ALA A 623 27.28 -3.05 37.85
C ALA A 623 26.12 -3.50 36.94
N LYS A 624 24.93 -2.89 37.10
CA LYS A 624 23.76 -3.18 36.26
C LYS A 624 23.97 -2.75 34.80
N ALA A 625 24.62 -1.61 34.58
CA ALA A 625 24.98 -1.14 33.24
C ALA A 625 26.05 -2.02 32.59
N PHE A 626 27.08 -2.44 33.33
CA PHE A 626 28.08 -3.39 32.84
C PHE A 626 27.51 -4.75 32.46
N SER A 627 26.55 -5.27 33.24
CA SER A 627 25.88 -6.53 32.90
C SER A 627 25.11 -6.44 31.57
N LYS A 628 24.42 -5.31 31.31
CA LYS A 628 23.77 -5.05 30.02
C LYS A 628 24.77 -4.86 28.88
N TYR A 629 25.89 -4.20 29.16
CA TYR A 629 27.00 -4.03 28.21
C TYR A 629 27.60 -5.38 27.80
N GLU A 630 27.90 -6.28 28.74
CA GLU A 630 28.39 -7.62 28.41
C GLU A 630 27.39 -8.43 27.58
N GLN A 631 26.09 -8.33 27.88
CA GLN A 631 25.04 -8.97 27.07
C GLN A 631 25.03 -8.45 25.63
N LEU A 632 25.21 -7.14 25.46
CA LEU A 632 25.35 -6.52 24.13
C LEU A 632 26.61 -7.02 23.43
N CYS A 633 27.78 -7.02 24.08
CA CYS A 633 29.04 -7.54 23.53
C CYS A 633 28.91 -8.99 23.05
N ARG A 634 28.28 -9.87 23.86
CA ARG A 634 28.04 -11.27 23.46
C ARG A 634 27.10 -11.37 22.26
N SER A 635 26.07 -10.53 22.20
CA SER A 635 25.14 -10.49 21.06
C SER A 635 25.81 -9.99 19.79
N VAL A 636 26.75 -9.05 19.92
CA VAL A 636 27.59 -8.54 18.83
C VAL A 636 28.53 -9.63 18.32
N GLU A 637 29.18 -10.40 19.21
CA GLU A 637 30.05 -11.52 18.85
C GLU A 637 29.32 -12.68 18.17
N GLN A 638 28.07 -12.93 18.57
CA GLN A 638 27.22 -13.97 18.00
C GLN A 638 26.39 -13.49 16.79
N SER A 639 26.60 -12.25 16.35
CA SER A 639 25.79 -11.67 15.28
C SER A 639 26.02 -12.37 13.94
N GLN A 640 24.95 -12.42 13.15
CA GLN A 640 24.96 -13.07 11.84
C GLN A 640 25.73 -12.23 10.83
N GLY A 641 26.44 -12.89 9.91
CA GLY A 641 27.16 -12.23 8.82
C GLY A 641 26.22 -11.50 7.86
N ILE A 642 26.77 -10.53 7.12
CA ILE A 642 26.05 -9.69 6.17
C ILE A 642 25.35 -10.52 5.08
N GLU A 643 25.90 -11.68 4.74
CA GLU A 643 25.36 -12.62 3.75
C GLU A 643 23.96 -13.08 4.15
N LYS A 644 23.79 -13.47 5.41
CA LYS A 644 22.51 -13.93 5.94
C LYS A 644 21.52 -12.79 6.10
N ILE A 645 21.98 -11.61 6.55
CA ILE A 645 21.14 -10.41 6.68
C ILE A 645 20.57 -10.01 5.32
N LEU A 646 21.39 -9.96 4.27
CA LEU A 646 20.93 -9.71 2.91
C LEU A 646 19.99 -10.84 2.45
N GLY A 647 20.37 -12.09 2.70
CA GLY A 647 19.55 -13.27 2.38
C GLY A 647 18.14 -13.28 2.96
N ASP A 648 17.99 -12.82 4.19
CA ASP A 648 16.71 -12.84 4.92
C ASP A 648 15.82 -11.63 4.57
N ASN A 649 16.36 -10.59 3.91
CA ASN A 649 15.65 -9.33 3.68
C ASN A 649 15.54 -8.91 2.21
N LEU A 650 16.31 -9.52 1.30
CA LEU A 650 16.21 -9.28 -0.13
C LEU A 650 15.37 -10.39 -0.80
N SER A 651 14.42 -10.00 -1.64
CA SER A 651 13.69 -10.87 -2.56
C SER A 651 14.40 -11.06 -3.91
N GLN A 652 14.09 -12.16 -4.60
CA GLN A 652 14.70 -12.51 -5.89
C GLN A 652 14.34 -11.52 -7.01
N ASP A 653 13.14 -10.93 -6.97
CA ASP A 653 12.64 -9.98 -7.98
C ASP A 653 12.75 -8.50 -7.54
N GLY A 654 13.44 -8.24 -6.43
CA GLY A 654 13.56 -6.88 -5.87
C GLY A 654 14.55 -6.01 -6.64
N LYS A 655 14.33 -4.68 -6.60
CA LYS A 655 15.28 -3.68 -7.10
C LYS A 655 16.06 -3.12 -5.92
N TYR A 656 17.39 -3.12 -6.01
CA TYR A 656 18.28 -2.73 -4.92
C TYR A 656 19.21 -1.60 -5.34
N VAL A 657 19.36 -0.62 -4.44
CA VAL A 657 20.32 0.48 -4.58
C VAL A 657 21.37 0.31 -3.50
N VAL A 658 22.65 0.30 -3.90
CA VAL A 658 23.79 0.21 -2.98
C VAL A 658 24.50 1.56 -3.01
N PHE A 659 24.58 2.21 -1.85
CA PHE A 659 25.34 3.44 -1.69
C PHE A 659 26.80 3.10 -1.46
N LEU A 660 27.68 3.64 -2.30
CA LEU A 660 29.11 3.38 -2.27
C LEU A 660 29.87 4.57 -1.66
N PRO A 661 31.05 4.34 -1.07
CA PRO A 661 31.86 5.41 -0.46
C PRO A 661 32.57 6.31 -1.49
N VAL A 662 31.95 6.55 -2.65
CA VAL A 662 32.53 7.32 -3.75
C VAL A 662 31.53 8.37 -4.23
N GLY A 663 31.85 9.63 -3.97
CA GLY A 663 31.12 10.77 -4.50
C GLY A 663 31.76 11.32 -5.78
N ARG A 664 30.93 11.95 -6.63
CA ARG A 664 31.39 12.68 -7.82
C ARG A 664 31.03 14.16 -7.69
N LYS A 665 32.01 15.05 -7.86
CA LYS A 665 31.81 16.49 -7.88
C LYS A 665 31.39 16.95 -9.28
N LYS A 666 30.78 18.14 -9.36
CA LYS A 666 30.31 18.73 -10.62
C LYS A 666 31.44 18.98 -11.63
N ASP A 667 32.66 19.19 -11.17
CA ASP A 667 33.87 19.32 -12.01
C ASP A 667 34.36 17.98 -12.59
N GLY A 668 33.64 16.87 -12.35
CA GLY A 668 33.99 15.54 -12.82
C GLY A 668 35.02 14.80 -11.97
N THR A 669 35.50 15.41 -10.88
CA THR A 669 36.43 14.76 -9.94
C THR A 669 35.69 13.83 -8.97
N TYR A 670 36.36 12.75 -8.57
CA TYR A 670 35.83 11.79 -7.59
C TYR A 670 36.41 12.08 -6.21
N TYR A 671 35.65 11.74 -5.17
CA TYR A 671 36.08 11.87 -3.78
C TYR A 671 35.54 10.72 -2.94
N ASN A 672 36.22 10.41 -1.83
CA ASN A 672 35.72 9.48 -0.83
C ASN A 672 34.61 10.18 -0.05
N SER A 673 33.42 9.59 0.02
CA SER A 673 32.31 10.23 0.74
C SER A 673 32.44 10.19 2.27
N GLU A 674 33.32 9.36 2.81
CA GLU A 674 33.54 9.25 4.26
C GLU A 674 34.46 10.35 4.80
N ASP A 675 35.55 10.66 4.09
CA ASP A 675 36.58 11.61 4.57
C ASP A 675 36.77 12.84 3.65
N GLY A 676 36.09 12.89 2.50
CA GLY A 676 36.16 13.99 1.53
C GLY A 676 37.44 14.03 0.68
N SER A 677 38.34 13.05 0.83
CA SER A 677 39.61 12.97 0.10
C SER A 677 39.41 12.78 -1.41
N LYS A 678 40.31 13.33 -2.22
CA LYS A 678 40.21 13.25 -3.68
C LYS A 678 40.63 11.88 -4.19
N ILE A 679 39.82 11.28 -5.06
CA ILE A 679 40.07 9.97 -5.67
C ILE A 679 40.25 10.14 -7.19
N SER A 680 41.16 9.36 -7.79
CA SER A 680 41.31 9.32 -9.26
C SER A 680 40.14 8.57 -9.92
N ARG A 681 39.87 8.86 -11.20
CA ARG A 681 38.80 8.16 -11.96
C ARG A 681 39.03 6.63 -12.01
N GLN A 682 40.28 6.18 -12.13
CA GLN A 682 40.61 4.75 -12.16
C GLN A 682 40.31 4.09 -10.80
N GLN A 683 40.70 4.73 -9.70
CA GLN A 683 40.39 4.24 -8.35
C GLN A 683 38.88 4.22 -8.08
N ALA A 684 38.14 5.24 -8.52
CA ALA A 684 36.68 5.28 -8.38
C ALA A 684 36.00 4.10 -9.10
N VAL A 685 36.44 3.77 -10.32
CA VAL A 685 35.93 2.60 -11.07
C VAL A 685 36.28 1.29 -10.36
N LEU A 686 37.52 1.15 -9.87
CA LEU A 686 37.94 -0.03 -9.13
C LEU A 686 37.10 -0.23 -7.86
N ILE A 687 36.86 0.83 -7.07
CA ILE A 687 36.01 0.75 -5.88
C ILE A 687 34.59 0.31 -6.28
N MET A 688 34.01 0.85 -7.36
CA MET A 688 32.69 0.43 -7.82
C MET A 688 32.66 -1.05 -8.25
N GLU A 689 33.69 -1.53 -8.95
CA GLU A 689 33.82 -2.93 -9.36
C GLU A 689 34.00 -3.85 -8.15
N ASP A 690 34.88 -3.50 -7.22
CA ASP A 690 35.17 -4.27 -6.01
C ASP A 690 33.92 -4.43 -5.13
N TYR A 691 33.19 -3.34 -4.88
CA TYR A 691 31.94 -3.41 -4.12
C TYR A 691 30.84 -4.18 -4.87
N THR A 692 30.80 -4.10 -6.20
CA THR A 692 29.87 -4.90 -7.01
C THR A 692 30.19 -6.39 -6.89
N ILE A 693 31.47 -6.76 -6.95
CA ILE A 693 31.93 -8.13 -6.75
C ILE A 693 31.60 -8.59 -5.32
N LEU A 694 31.86 -7.76 -4.33
CA LEU A 694 31.62 -8.06 -2.91
C LEU A 694 30.14 -8.33 -2.63
N ILE A 695 29.23 -7.47 -3.10
CA ILE A 695 27.79 -7.69 -2.96
C ILE A 695 27.35 -9.00 -3.64
N ARG A 696 27.85 -9.27 -4.85
CA ARG A 696 27.57 -10.54 -5.55
C ARG A 696 28.10 -11.75 -4.79
N GLN A 697 29.27 -11.63 -4.18
CA GLN A 697 29.86 -12.67 -3.34
C GLN A 697 29.00 -12.92 -2.10
N TYR A 698 28.49 -11.88 -1.43
CA TYR A 698 27.61 -12.07 -0.28
C TYR A 698 26.30 -12.77 -0.66
N LEU A 699 25.67 -12.37 -1.76
CA LEU A 699 24.46 -13.01 -2.27
C LEU A 699 24.70 -14.49 -2.63
N TYR A 700 25.80 -14.79 -3.34
CA TYR A 700 26.17 -16.16 -3.67
C TYR A 700 26.48 -16.99 -2.42
N SER A 701 27.24 -16.44 -1.48
CA SER A 701 27.68 -17.12 -0.27
C SER A 701 26.49 -17.51 0.59
N ASN A 702 25.46 -16.66 0.70
CA ASN A 702 24.24 -17.01 1.41
C ASN A 702 23.51 -18.21 0.77
N GLU A 703 23.29 -18.18 -0.55
CA GLU A 703 22.63 -19.30 -1.26
C GLU A 703 23.45 -20.59 -1.18
N TYR A 704 24.77 -20.47 -1.30
CA TYR A 704 25.68 -21.61 -1.14
C TYR A 704 25.64 -22.18 0.28
N MET A 705 25.59 -21.32 1.31
CA MET A 705 25.46 -21.71 2.71
C MET A 705 24.09 -22.32 3.03
N LYS A 706 23.00 -21.95 2.35
CA LYS A 706 21.70 -22.62 2.51
C LYS A 706 21.75 -24.08 2.03
N ILE A 707 22.43 -24.33 0.91
CA ILE A 707 22.48 -25.67 0.27
C ILE A 707 23.56 -26.55 0.92
N HIS A 708 24.70 -25.96 1.26
CA HIS A 708 25.90 -26.70 1.70
C HIS A 708 26.30 -26.42 3.15
N GLY A 709 25.55 -25.57 3.86
CA GLY A 709 25.87 -25.10 5.21
C GLY A 709 26.08 -26.22 6.20
N ASP A 710 25.20 -27.24 6.24
CA ASP A 710 25.35 -28.37 7.15
C ASP A 710 26.61 -29.20 6.85
N LYS A 711 26.96 -29.34 5.57
CA LYS A 711 28.18 -30.04 5.15
C LYS A 711 29.41 -29.22 5.50
N LEU A 712 29.38 -27.91 5.27
CA LEU A 712 30.45 -26.97 5.61
C LEU A 712 30.62 -26.82 7.13
N LEU A 713 29.53 -26.81 7.89
CA LEU A 713 29.53 -26.80 9.35
C LEU A 713 30.07 -28.12 9.88
N SER A 714 29.70 -29.26 9.28
CA SER A 714 30.31 -30.55 9.64
C SER A 714 31.81 -30.58 9.34
N ILE A 715 32.26 -29.93 8.25
CA ILE A 715 33.68 -29.80 7.91
C ILE A 715 34.36 -28.83 8.88
N TYR A 716 33.75 -27.68 9.17
CA TYR A 716 34.25 -26.70 10.13
C TYR A 716 34.34 -27.28 11.54
N GLU A 717 33.35 -28.05 11.97
CA GLU A 717 33.35 -28.80 13.22
C GLU A 717 34.42 -29.89 13.23
N LYS A 718 34.62 -30.61 12.12
CA LYS A 718 35.74 -31.57 12.00
C LYS A 718 37.10 -30.88 12.07
N ILE A 719 37.23 -29.69 11.48
CA ILE A 719 38.43 -28.85 11.53
C ILE A 719 38.68 -28.32 12.95
N THR A 720 37.66 -27.75 13.60
CA THR A 720 37.75 -27.21 14.97
C THR A 720 37.87 -28.30 16.04
N LYS A 721 37.32 -29.50 15.79
CA LYS A 721 37.47 -30.71 16.63
C LYS A 721 38.69 -31.57 16.25
N LYS A 722 39.60 -31.09 15.39
CA LYS A 722 40.87 -31.73 15.01
C LYS A 722 40.75 -33.17 14.43
N GLN A 723 39.73 -33.49 13.63
CA GLN A 723 39.66 -34.75 12.87
C GLN A 723 40.34 -34.61 11.49
N GLU A 724 41.11 -35.62 11.07
CA GLU A 724 41.89 -35.61 9.82
C GLU A 724 41.02 -35.43 8.57
N LEU A 725 41.34 -34.41 7.79
CA LEU A 725 40.83 -34.21 6.42
C LEU A 725 41.90 -34.68 5.44
N SER A 726 41.65 -35.79 4.77
CA SER A 726 42.54 -36.29 3.73
C SER A 726 42.38 -35.47 2.44
N LYS A 727 43.43 -34.73 2.08
CA LYS A 727 43.74 -34.07 0.79
C LYS A 727 43.28 -32.61 0.64
N TYR A 728 44.28 -31.73 0.45
CA TYR A 728 44.10 -30.31 0.13
C TYR A 728 44.34 -30.06 -1.37
N VAL A 729 43.48 -29.27 -2.02
CA VAL A 729 43.72 -28.67 -3.35
C VAL A 729 44.23 -27.25 -3.13
N VAL A 730 45.36 -26.90 -3.74
CA VAL A 730 45.98 -25.58 -3.55
C VAL A 730 45.96 -24.74 -4.81
N PHE A 731 45.47 -23.50 -4.67
CA PHE A 731 45.49 -22.49 -5.73
C PHE A 731 46.84 -21.75 -5.73
N LEU A 732 47.54 -21.80 -6.85
CA LEU A 732 48.82 -21.11 -7.04
C LEU A 732 48.58 -19.70 -7.61
N PRO A 733 49.39 -18.70 -7.24
CA PRO A 733 49.20 -17.30 -7.64
C PRO A 733 49.61 -17.02 -9.11
N VAL A 734 49.71 -18.06 -9.94
CA VAL A 734 50.09 -17.94 -11.35
C VAL A 734 49.01 -18.58 -12.20
N ARG A 735 48.43 -17.77 -13.09
CA ARG A 735 47.42 -18.23 -14.06
C ARG A 735 48.01 -18.25 -15.47
N ARG A 736 47.55 -19.19 -16.29
CA ARG A 736 47.91 -19.30 -17.71
C ARG A 736 46.70 -18.87 -18.55
N LYS A 737 46.86 -17.86 -19.40
CA LYS A 737 45.83 -17.46 -20.38
C LYS A 737 45.76 -18.48 -21.52
N LYS A 738 44.65 -18.47 -22.27
CA LYS A 738 44.44 -19.31 -23.47
C LYS A 738 45.55 -19.12 -24.52
N ASP A 739 46.19 -17.95 -24.57
CA ASP A 739 47.30 -17.62 -25.46
C ASP A 739 48.67 -18.19 -25.01
N GLY A 740 48.72 -18.90 -23.88
CA GLY A 740 49.94 -19.50 -23.36
C GLY A 740 50.79 -18.59 -22.46
N SER A 741 50.40 -17.33 -22.25
CA SER A 741 51.08 -16.40 -21.34
C SER A 741 50.75 -16.66 -19.87
N TYR A 742 51.74 -16.52 -19.00
CA TYR A 742 51.57 -16.62 -17.54
C TYR A 742 51.46 -15.23 -16.93
N TYR A 743 50.60 -15.08 -15.93
CA TYR A 743 50.43 -13.84 -15.19
C TYR A 743 50.22 -14.12 -13.71
N ASN A 744 50.67 -13.17 -12.88
CA ASN A 744 50.42 -13.19 -11.45
C ASN A 744 48.94 -12.83 -11.20
N SER A 745 48.26 -13.63 -10.37
CA SER A 745 46.83 -13.44 -10.08
C SER A 745 46.53 -12.26 -9.18
N GLU A 746 47.53 -11.68 -8.50
CA GLU A 746 47.33 -10.55 -7.57
C GLU A 746 47.52 -9.19 -8.22
N ASP A 747 48.55 -9.02 -9.05
CA ASP A 747 48.89 -7.74 -9.67
C ASP A 747 48.70 -7.73 -11.20
N GLY A 748 48.32 -8.86 -11.79
CA GLY A 748 48.11 -9.01 -13.24
C GLY A 748 49.38 -8.94 -14.08
N SER A 749 50.56 -8.85 -13.46
CA SER A 749 51.84 -8.70 -14.16
C SER A 749 52.19 -9.95 -14.97
N LYS A 750 52.79 -9.75 -16.14
CA LYS A 750 53.21 -10.84 -17.03
C LYS A 750 54.45 -11.52 -16.46
N VAL A 751 54.40 -12.85 -16.34
CA VAL A 751 55.48 -13.66 -15.76
C VAL A 751 56.07 -14.57 -16.85
N SER A 752 57.39 -14.70 -16.91
CA SER A 752 58.03 -15.65 -17.84
C SER A 752 57.79 -17.10 -17.42
N LYS A 753 57.86 -18.06 -18.36
CA LYS A 753 57.66 -19.49 -18.06
C LYS A 753 58.65 -20.02 -16.99
N GLN A 754 59.91 -19.61 -17.03
CA GLN A 754 60.90 -20.00 -16.02
C GLN A 754 60.59 -19.41 -14.64
N GLN A 755 60.17 -18.14 -14.59
CA GLN A 755 59.74 -17.52 -13.33
C GLN A 755 58.45 -18.14 -12.78
N ALA A 756 57.51 -18.51 -13.65
CA ALA A 756 56.30 -19.21 -13.26
C ALA A 756 56.63 -20.55 -12.59
N VAL A 757 57.55 -21.35 -13.16
CA VAL A 757 58.00 -22.61 -12.55
C VAL A 757 58.64 -22.37 -11.18
N LEU A 758 59.53 -21.38 -11.06
CA LEU A 758 60.16 -21.04 -9.77
C LEU A 758 59.13 -20.57 -8.72
N ILE A 759 58.14 -19.78 -9.11
CA ILE A 759 57.06 -19.36 -8.21
C ILE A 759 56.24 -20.57 -7.76
N MET A 760 55.92 -21.50 -8.66
CA MET A 760 55.18 -22.71 -8.30
C MET A 760 55.98 -23.60 -7.33
N GLU A 761 57.28 -23.77 -7.54
CA GLU A 761 58.15 -24.51 -6.63
C GLU A 761 58.22 -23.85 -5.24
N ASP A 762 58.34 -22.53 -5.20
CA ASP A 762 58.43 -21.76 -3.95
C ASP A 762 57.15 -21.86 -3.13
N TYR A 763 56.00 -21.73 -3.79
CA TYR A 763 54.70 -21.89 -3.16
C TYR A 763 54.46 -23.35 -2.75
N THR A 764 54.95 -24.33 -3.50
CA THR A 764 54.87 -25.76 -3.12
C THR A 764 55.64 -26.03 -1.82
N ILE A 765 56.85 -25.47 -1.68
CA ILE A 765 57.63 -25.55 -0.44
C ILE A 765 56.86 -24.88 0.70
N LEU A 766 56.32 -23.67 0.48
CA LEU A 766 55.55 -22.94 1.48
C LEU A 766 54.31 -23.70 1.98
N ILE A 767 53.58 -24.36 1.07
CA ILE A 767 52.42 -25.18 1.40
C ILE A 767 52.83 -26.37 2.26
N ARG A 768 53.90 -27.09 1.87
CA ARG A 768 54.45 -28.19 2.67
C ARG A 768 54.86 -27.70 4.07
N GLN A 769 55.42 -26.49 4.17
CA GLN A 769 55.71 -25.86 5.46
C GLN A 769 54.45 -25.54 6.27
N TYR A 770 53.34 -25.09 5.67
CA TYR A 770 52.09 -24.89 6.40
C TYR A 770 51.49 -26.19 6.93
N LEU A 771 51.49 -27.23 6.10
CA LEU A 771 50.96 -28.55 6.49
C LEU A 771 51.78 -29.15 7.63
N TYR A 772 53.10 -29.15 7.47
CA TYR A 772 54.02 -29.56 8.53
C TYR A 772 53.88 -28.69 9.79
N SER A 773 53.76 -27.36 9.64
CA SER A 773 53.55 -26.45 10.76
C SER A 773 52.27 -26.73 11.50
N ASN A 774 51.19 -27.07 10.81
CA ASN A 774 49.93 -27.41 11.45
C ASN A 774 50.07 -28.70 12.28
N GLU A 775 50.61 -29.77 11.70
CA GLU A 775 50.80 -31.04 12.42
C GLU A 775 51.77 -30.90 13.60
N TYR A 776 52.88 -30.18 13.40
CA TYR A 776 53.87 -29.97 14.45
C TYR A 776 53.32 -29.11 15.61
N MET A 777 52.59 -28.05 15.30
CA MET A 777 51.99 -27.17 16.31
C MET A 777 50.80 -27.84 17.04
N LYS A 778 50.12 -28.84 16.46
CA LYS A 778 49.11 -29.63 17.19
C LYS A 778 49.70 -30.37 18.40
N ILE A 779 50.92 -30.85 18.29
CA ILE A 779 51.59 -31.66 19.32
C ILE A 779 52.42 -30.77 20.25
N HIS A 780 53.12 -29.77 19.71
CA HIS A 780 54.12 -28.99 20.45
C HIS A 780 53.79 -27.50 20.61
N GLY A 781 52.63 -27.05 20.12
CA GLY A 781 52.25 -25.64 20.05
C GLY A 781 52.19 -24.94 21.41
N ASP A 782 51.59 -25.57 22.42
CA ASP A 782 51.48 -24.97 23.77
C ASP A 782 52.85 -24.79 24.42
N LYS A 783 53.76 -25.75 24.23
CA LYS A 783 55.14 -25.67 24.72
C LYS A 783 55.93 -24.58 24.00
N LEU A 784 55.82 -24.48 22.67
CA LEU A 784 56.46 -23.42 21.88
C LEU A 784 55.91 -22.03 22.21
N LEU A 785 54.60 -21.89 22.42
CA LEU A 785 53.97 -20.63 22.79
C LEU A 785 54.39 -20.21 24.21
N SER A 786 54.47 -21.16 25.14
CA SER A 786 54.99 -20.91 26.49
C SER A 786 56.44 -20.38 26.45
N ILE A 787 57.31 -21.04 25.67
CA ILE A 787 58.71 -20.63 25.48
C ILE A 787 58.78 -19.24 24.83
N TYR A 788 58.00 -19.00 23.78
CA TYR A 788 57.91 -17.70 23.13
C TYR A 788 57.51 -16.58 24.09
N ASN A 789 56.47 -16.82 24.91
CA ASN A 789 55.98 -15.85 25.88
C ASN A 789 57.03 -15.54 26.95
N LYS A 790 57.80 -16.54 27.41
CA LYS A 790 58.93 -16.32 28.32
C LYS A 790 60.03 -15.47 27.67
N ILE A 791 60.37 -15.74 26.41
CA ILE A 791 61.41 -15.00 25.67
C ILE A 791 60.99 -13.53 25.48
N ILE A 792 59.76 -13.25 25.06
CA ILE A 792 59.29 -11.86 24.86
C ILE A 792 59.18 -11.11 26.20
N ALA A 793 58.83 -11.81 27.27
CA ALA A 793 58.77 -11.27 28.63
C ALA A 793 60.16 -11.17 29.31
N LYS A 794 61.24 -11.54 28.61
CA LYS A 794 62.63 -11.58 29.11
C LYS A 794 62.81 -12.44 30.38
N GLN A 795 62.03 -13.51 30.49
CA GLN A 795 62.13 -14.48 31.58
C GLN A 795 63.15 -15.58 31.22
N GLU A 796 63.86 -16.13 32.21
CA GLU A 796 64.78 -17.25 31.98
C GLU A 796 64.03 -18.52 31.57
N LEU A 797 64.55 -19.20 30.55
CA LEU A 797 64.06 -20.51 30.12
C LEU A 797 64.49 -21.59 31.12
N SER A 798 63.55 -22.46 31.49
CA SER A 798 63.82 -23.60 32.37
C SER A 798 64.75 -24.62 31.70
N SER A 799 65.36 -25.51 32.49
CA SER A 799 66.15 -26.63 31.96
C SER A 799 65.35 -27.49 30.99
N GLU A 800 64.08 -27.79 31.30
CA GLU A 800 63.18 -28.54 30.43
C GLU A 800 62.87 -27.80 29.10
N ASP A 801 62.78 -26.46 29.14
CA ASP A 801 62.59 -25.67 27.92
C ASP A 801 63.84 -25.74 27.02
N LYS A 802 65.04 -25.68 27.61
CA LYS A 802 66.31 -25.77 26.87
C LYS A 802 66.52 -27.17 26.28
N ASP A 803 66.23 -28.22 27.05
CA ASP A 803 66.34 -29.61 26.58
C ASP A 803 65.36 -29.90 25.44
N PHE A 804 64.14 -29.38 25.53
CA PHE A 804 63.15 -29.45 24.46
C PHE A 804 63.66 -28.74 23.19
N LEU A 805 64.15 -27.49 23.30
CA LEU A 805 64.65 -26.73 22.16
C LEU A 805 65.85 -27.40 21.48
N ASN A 806 66.78 -27.98 22.26
CA ASN A 806 67.93 -28.70 21.71
C ASN A 806 67.51 -29.98 20.98
N LYS A 807 66.56 -30.74 21.54
CA LYS A 807 66.07 -31.99 20.93
C LYS A 807 65.27 -31.73 19.65
N GLU A 808 64.50 -30.64 19.63
CA GLU A 808 63.54 -30.33 18.57
C GLU A 808 64.05 -29.29 17.56
N GLN A 809 65.29 -28.81 17.70
CA GLN A 809 65.88 -27.75 16.87
C GLN A 809 65.61 -27.98 15.37
N ASP A 810 65.96 -29.16 14.85
CA ASP A 810 65.79 -29.48 13.42
C ASP A 810 64.32 -29.39 12.99
N ASN A 811 63.39 -29.88 13.81
CA ASN A 811 61.96 -29.87 13.49
C ASN A 811 61.37 -28.45 13.61
N ILE A 812 61.83 -27.65 14.57
CA ILE A 812 61.41 -26.25 14.76
C ILE A 812 61.93 -25.39 13.60
N MET A 813 63.16 -25.61 13.14
CA MET A 813 63.75 -24.86 12.03
C MET A 813 63.07 -25.12 10.68
N LEU A 814 62.37 -26.25 10.52
CA LEU A 814 61.50 -26.50 9.34
C LEU A 814 60.26 -25.59 9.30
N LEU A 815 59.87 -25.00 10.44
CA LEU A 815 58.73 -24.08 10.57
C LEU A 815 59.10 -22.63 10.17
N ASP A 816 60.39 -22.32 10.05
CA ASP A 816 60.84 -21.00 9.59
C ASP A 816 60.58 -20.87 8.08
N MET A 817 59.59 -20.05 7.72
CA MET A 817 59.07 -19.99 6.36
C MET A 817 60.09 -19.45 5.34
N VAL A 818 60.13 -20.07 4.14
CA VAL A 818 60.95 -19.59 3.02
C VAL A 818 60.62 -18.13 2.69
N LYS A 819 61.67 -17.34 2.46
CA LYS A 819 61.52 -16.00 1.86
C LYS A 819 61.19 -16.13 0.37
N ILE A 820 59.97 -15.72 0.00
CA ILE A 820 59.51 -15.67 -1.39
C ILE A 820 59.36 -14.21 -1.80
N LYS A 821 59.90 -13.85 -2.96
CA LYS A 821 59.98 -12.45 -3.45
C LYS A 821 58.62 -11.76 -3.61
N HIS A 822 57.57 -12.54 -3.85
CA HIS A 822 56.19 -12.08 -4.05
C HIS A 822 55.23 -12.81 -3.09
N LYS A 823 55.59 -12.90 -1.80
CA LYS A 823 54.72 -13.48 -0.76
C LYS A 823 53.76 -12.42 -0.23
N PRO A 824 52.44 -12.60 -0.34
CA PRO A 824 51.45 -11.75 0.30
C PRO A 824 51.68 -11.65 1.80
N ALA A 825 51.46 -10.46 2.38
CA ALA A 825 51.60 -10.27 3.82
C ALA A 825 50.64 -11.16 4.63
N VAL A 826 49.47 -11.49 4.06
CA VAL A 826 48.47 -12.41 4.65
C VAL A 826 48.98 -13.84 4.84
N LEU A 827 50.04 -14.22 4.12
CA LEU A 827 50.68 -15.53 4.27
C LEU A 827 51.73 -15.55 5.40
N ASN A 828 51.93 -14.46 6.14
CA ASN A 828 52.74 -14.52 7.36
C ASN A 828 51.87 -14.99 8.53
N THR A 829 52.26 -16.08 9.17
CA THR A 829 51.51 -16.66 10.29
C THR A 829 52.21 -16.36 11.61
N PHE A 830 51.42 -16.28 12.67
CA PHE A 830 51.95 -16.11 14.03
C PHE A 830 52.96 -17.20 14.40
N ASN A 831 52.79 -18.43 13.91
CA ASN A 831 53.73 -19.54 14.08
C ASN A 831 55.14 -19.21 13.54
N SER A 832 55.23 -18.57 12.37
CA SER A 832 56.55 -18.16 11.84
C SER A 832 57.21 -17.06 12.66
N THR A 833 56.41 -16.21 13.30
CA THR A 833 56.89 -15.18 14.22
C THR A 833 57.46 -15.83 15.48
N ILE A 834 56.74 -16.79 16.08
CA ILE A 834 57.19 -17.57 17.24
C ILE A 834 58.56 -18.19 16.96
N VAL A 835 58.67 -18.92 15.86
CA VAL A 835 59.88 -19.65 15.47
C VAL A 835 61.02 -18.68 15.18
N SER A 836 60.76 -17.59 14.46
CA SER A 836 61.78 -16.56 14.19
C SER A 836 62.28 -15.87 15.46
N VAL A 837 61.45 -15.74 16.50
CA VAL A 837 61.87 -15.18 17.80
C VAL A 837 62.70 -16.20 18.58
N ILE A 838 62.28 -17.46 18.62
CA ILE A 838 63.02 -18.54 19.30
C ILE A 838 64.39 -18.76 18.65
N ALA A 839 64.46 -18.89 17.32
CA ALA A 839 65.70 -19.10 16.59
C ALA A 839 66.70 -17.95 16.80
N ARG A 840 66.21 -16.69 16.84
CA ARG A 840 67.06 -15.53 17.17
C ARG A 840 67.53 -15.51 18.62
N HIS A 841 66.72 -16.01 19.56
CA HIS A 841 67.11 -16.08 20.96
C HIS A 841 68.14 -17.19 21.22
N GLN A 842 68.12 -18.26 20.42
CA GLN A 842 69.02 -19.42 20.52
C GLN A 842 70.22 -19.37 19.56
N ASP A 843 70.39 -18.28 18.82
CA ASP A 843 71.43 -18.11 17.77
C ASP A 843 71.47 -19.25 16.73
N TRP A 844 70.29 -19.74 16.31
CA TRP A 844 70.17 -20.78 15.31
C TRP A 844 70.30 -20.23 13.89
N GLU A 845 71.13 -20.88 13.06
CA GLU A 845 71.27 -20.54 11.63
C GLU A 845 70.06 -21.00 10.81
N LYS A 846 69.58 -20.14 9.91
CA LYS A 846 68.47 -20.48 9.01
C LYS A 846 68.88 -21.54 8.00
N LEU A 847 67.99 -22.50 7.76
CA LEU A 847 68.17 -23.50 6.72
C LEU A 847 68.18 -22.85 5.33
N ASP A 848 69.13 -23.23 4.48
CA ASP A 848 69.10 -22.82 3.08
C ASP A 848 67.92 -23.49 2.35
N LYS A 849 67.46 -22.84 1.28
CA LYS A 849 66.25 -23.24 0.55
C LYS A 849 66.30 -24.67 0.00
N LYS A 850 67.50 -25.15 -0.40
CA LYS A 850 67.66 -26.50 -0.95
C LYS A 850 67.57 -27.55 0.15
N THR A 851 68.22 -27.31 1.28
CA THR A 851 68.15 -28.18 2.46
C THR A 851 66.74 -28.24 3.04
N LEU A 852 66.08 -27.10 3.16
CA LEU A 852 64.70 -27.02 3.64
C LEU A 852 63.73 -27.79 2.73
N LYS A 853 63.85 -27.63 1.40
CA LYS A 853 63.02 -28.35 0.42
C LYS A 853 63.10 -29.87 0.63
N ILE A 854 64.31 -30.42 0.67
CA ILE A 854 64.53 -31.87 0.80
C ILE A 854 63.92 -32.39 2.12
N ARG A 855 64.18 -31.67 3.22
CA ARG A 855 63.73 -32.10 4.55
C ARG A 855 62.21 -31.97 4.72
N ILE A 856 61.60 -30.90 4.22
CA ILE A 856 60.15 -30.69 4.32
C ILE A 856 59.38 -31.66 3.42
N GLU A 857 59.90 -31.98 2.24
CA GLU A 857 59.32 -32.98 1.34
C GLU A 857 59.32 -34.37 2.00
N ALA A 858 60.39 -34.76 2.68
CA ALA A 858 60.44 -36.02 3.42
C ALA A 858 59.37 -36.08 4.53
N LYS A 859 59.21 -35.00 5.31
CA LYS A 859 58.24 -34.89 6.42
C LYS A 859 56.78 -34.76 5.98
N THR A 860 56.52 -34.48 4.72
CA THR A 860 55.18 -34.24 4.16
C THR A 860 54.90 -35.12 2.95
N SER A 861 55.67 -36.21 2.79
CA SER A 861 55.62 -37.11 1.65
C SER A 861 54.30 -37.89 1.57
N ASP A 862 53.72 -38.20 2.72
CA ASP A 862 52.39 -38.77 2.92
C ASP A 862 51.26 -37.73 2.91
N MET A 863 51.59 -36.45 3.10
CA MET A 863 50.62 -35.34 3.17
C MET A 863 50.32 -34.68 1.83
N VAL A 864 51.24 -34.73 0.85
CA VAL A 864 51.12 -34.00 -0.43
C VAL A 864 51.64 -34.82 -1.61
N ASP A 865 50.75 -35.09 -2.57
CA ASP A 865 51.06 -35.75 -3.84
C ASP A 865 51.37 -34.69 -4.92
N THR A 866 52.60 -34.67 -5.45
CA THR A 866 53.04 -33.63 -6.42
C THR A 866 52.73 -34.04 -7.85
N ASN A 867 51.51 -33.78 -8.32
CA ASN A 867 51.19 -33.80 -9.74
C ASN A 867 51.40 -32.41 -10.36
N SER A 868 52.43 -32.27 -11.19
CA SER A 868 52.70 -31.06 -11.96
C SER A 868 51.60 -30.83 -13.01
N LEU A 869 50.74 -29.82 -12.77
CA LEU A 869 49.69 -29.33 -13.68
C LEU A 869 50.23 -28.68 -14.98
N LEU A 870 51.53 -28.76 -15.26
CA LEU A 870 52.12 -28.28 -16.51
C LEU A 870 52.10 -29.31 -17.65
N SER A 871 51.65 -30.56 -17.42
CA SER A 871 51.72 -31.63 -18.43
C SER A 871 50.41 -32.15 -19.02
N TYR A 872 49.21 -31.75 -18.56
CA TYR A 872 47.95 -32.33 -19.08
C TYR A 872 46.91 -31.30 -19.52
N TYR A 873 47.22 -30.63 -20.65
CA TYR A 873 46.24 -30.31 -21.70
C TYR A 873 46.70 -30.95 -23.02
N SER A 874 47.15 -32.22 -22.96
CA SER A 874 47.36 -33.04 -24.16
C SER A 874 46.31 -34.13 -24.19
N ASN A 875 45.38 -33.97 -25.13
CA ASN A 875 44.48 -34.96 -25.72
C ASN A 875 43.58 -35.81 -24.80
N SER A 876 42.27 -35.61 -25.04
CA SER A 876 41.15 -36.54 -24.87
C SER A 876 40.71 -36.91 -23.44
N LYS A 877 39.41 -36.62 -23.21
CA LYS A 877 38.47 -37.24 -22.26
C LYS A 877 38.92 -37.29 -20.80
N ASN A 878 38.29 -36.46 -19.96
CA ASN A 878 37.54 -36.96 -18.80
C ASN A 878 36.63 -35.86 -18.24
N VAL A 879 35.34 -36.18 -18.22
CA VAL A 879 34.25 -35.48 -17.53
C VAL A 879 34.47 -35.67 -16.03
N ILE A 880 34.25 -34.64 -15.22
CA ILE A 880 34.25 -34.74 -13.75
C ILE A 880 32.85 -34.38 -13.25
N TYR A 881 32.28 -35.32 -12.47
CA TYR A 881 31.08 -35.18 -11.62
C TYR A 881 31.36 -34.32 -10.38
#